data_AF-A0A1F3SFP5-F1
#
_entry.id   AF-A0A1F3SFP5-F1
#
_cell.length_a   1.000
_cell.length_b   1.000
_cell.length_c   1.000
_cell.angle_alpha   90.00
_cell.angle_beta   90.00
_cell.angle_gamma   90.00
#
_symmetry.space_group_name_H-M   'P 1'
#
loop_
_entity.id
_entity.type
_entity.pdbx_description
1 polymer ?
#
loop_
_entity_poly.entity_id
_entity_poly.type
_entity_poly.pdbx_seq_one_letter_code
_entity_poly.pdbx_strand_id
1 'polypeptide(L)'
;MFSPKSLAVFLTVLLSSNLASATDCLRNICVGMNALNSENEVVAVTAIKGDKVVYQQGYYSYEVSPETLSKQVPRYQDLSPGVSVLTASNEIGVVQMVFENGKAQYKIGYNAYVSSDLSPEVEQVGTLRPGTVVLNPSDEVGKVLKVFKNSQVQYNIGYYNYIVASSALSEEVSQYSDFKKDIILLTPSDTIGKVQNTFADGRIRYGVGYYTYTNKADDLSVEIKVIGPLSKNTLVMDQGGQIGTVLLLFKNEKVQYQSGYYTFFAKADALSPSVSALGDLHEAQTVIDPANRIGTIKTLFADGRIQYTSGYYTFVEKSLTPEVDQLGDWRAEALAVNQTNQVGLVKRLFKDGRIEFVAGYYTTIEKDQDLSGEVEGHPTYEKNKWYATDSYRAGKVKHFFENGKIQVQTTEDQLLVYTQLYSEISDLLGVKANSEIADLQFKKANVSAVFENGTVLYEFKNGLKVIKASAKLFGTKGNILSEQQAQLDTEAWLQNLARVLAFSTDALRSPLAFLTAIPTVVAFEKVAETKELLIKHLGKNPKLIPDPNIRKKVLEFLGKETSDDSATTVNPTVDPGVGFVLRLNNPNYLPEVDQLFKAKKIPYSLVDIITRTPSLDLEIGERSGLLSTTCSMRFKLSTDNYSMTASRTKKVFSLFKKKNPCKRTVTKFLRSLEVPGPIR
;
A
#
# COMPACT_ATOMS: atom_id res chain seq x y z
N MET A 1 -13.58 33.78 61.90
CA MET A 1 -14.14 32.84 62.89
C MET A 1 -13.13 32.63 64.00
N PHE A 2 -13.56 32.85 65.24
CA PHE A 2 -12.79 32.75 66.48
C PHE A 2 -12.45 31.30 66.84
N SER A 3 -11.30 31.10 67.51
CA SER A 3 -11.23 30.41 68.81
C SER A 3 -9.79 30.33 69.34
N PRO A 4 -9.50 30.88 70.54
CA PRO A 4 -8.25 30.70 71.26
C PRO A 4 -8.35 29.54 72.27
N LYS A 5 -7.26 28.82 72.52
CA LYS A 5 -7.07 28.09 73.78
C LYS A 5 -5.64 28.24 74.30
N SER A 6 -5.63 28.76 75.52
CA SER A 6 -4.58 28.90 76.51
C SER A 6 -3.62 27.72 76.62
N LEU A 7 -2.33 28.02 76.81
CA LEU A 7 -1.53 27.30 77.80
C LEU A 7 -0.44 28.24 78.35
N ALA A 8 -0.63 28.63 79.61
CA ALA A 8 0.39 29.28 80.42
C ALA A 8 1.32 28.19 80.99
N VAL A 9 2.63 28.38 80.86
CA VAL A 9 3.61 27.81 81.80
C VAL A 9 4.67 28.88 82.08
N PHE A 10 4.76 29.17 83.37
CA PHE A 10 5.79 29.88 84.12
C PHE A 10 7.20 29.83 83.51
N LEU A 11 7.82 31.00 83.36
CA LEU A 11 9.26 31.13 83.57
C LEU A 11 9.58 32.41 84.34
N THR A 12 9.91 32.20 85.60
CA THR A 12 10.46 33.13 86.57
C THR A 12 11.80 33.63 86.07
N VAL A 13 11.91 34.92 85.70
CA VAL A 13 13.21 35.60 85.57
C VAL A 13 13.14 36.90 86.36
N LEU A 14 13.97 36.92 87.39
CA LEU A 14 14.36 37.99 88.30
C LEU A 14 14.07 39.42 87.78
N LEU A 15 13.07 40.06 88.40
CA LEU A 15 12.98 41.50 88.51
C LEU A 15 14.10 41.99 89.45
N SER A 16 15.28 42.27 88.88
CA SER A 16 16.22 43.19 89.51
C SER A 16 15.70 44.62 89.28
N SER A 17 15.05 45.15 90.30
CA SER A 17 14.79 46.57 90.49
C SER A 17 16.12 47.32 90.55
N ASN A 18 16.60 47.79 89.39
CA ASN A 18 17.54 48.90 89.35
C ASN A 18 16.75 50.17 89.67
N LEU A 19 17.02 50.74 90.84
CA LEU A 19 16.70 52.13 91.14
C LEU A 19 17.25 52.98 89.99
N ALA A 20 16.40 53.85 89.43
CA ALA A 20 16.85 54.94 88.58
C ALA A 20 17.68 55.89 89.44
N SER A 21 19.00 55.69 89.47
CA SER A 21 19.93 56.79 89.67
C SER A 21 19.59 57.83 88.60
N ALA A 22 19.44 59.10 89.01
CA ALA A 22 19.33 60.21 88.08
C ALA A 22 20.46 60.04 87.05
N THR A 23 20.09 59.71 85.82
CA THR A 23 21.06 59.50 84.76
C THR A 23 21.62 60.87 84.49
N ASP A 24 22.86 61.14 84.89
CA ASP A 24 23.52 62.38 84.53
C ASP A 24 23.50 62.44 83.00
N CYS A 25 22.74 63.41 82.49
CA CYS A 25 22.57 63.65 81.06
C CYS A 25 22.95 65.08 80.75
N LEU A 26 23.72 65.28 79.68
CA LEU A 26 24.06 66.59 79.14
C LEU A 26 23.58 66.64 77.70
N ARG A 27 22.65 67.55 77.40
CA ARG A 27 22.06 67.74 76.05
C ARG A 27 21.57 66.43 75.41
N ASN A 28 20.93 65.57 76.19
CA ASN A 28 20.40 64.24 75.81
C ASN A 28 21.44 63.13 75.59
N ILE A 29 22.69 63.32 76.00
CA ILE A 29 23.71 62.27 76.10
C ILE A 29 23.85 61.91 77.58
N CYS A 30 23.62 60.64 77.94
CA CYS A 30 23.63 60.18 79.33
C CYS A 30 24.77 59.19 79.60
N VAL A 31 25.23 59.14 80.85
CA VAL A 31 26.17 58.11 81.31
C VAL A 31 25.61 56.71 81.01
N GLY A 32 26.45 55.84 80.46
CA GLY A 32 26.12 54.48 80.02
C GLY A 32 25.61 54.37 78.58
N MET A 33 25.31 55.48 77.90
CA MET A 33 24.96 55.45 76.47
C MET A 33 26.20 55.22 75.60
N ASN A 34 26.00 54.54 74.46
CA ASN A 34 26.99 54.57 73.40
C ASN A 34 26.81 55.84 72.57
N ALA A 35 27.92 56.43 72.14
CA ALA A 35 27.96 57.54 71.21
C ALA A 35 29.05 57.29 70.16
N LEU A 36 28.98 58.01 69.06
CA LEU A 36 30.01 58.01 68.03
C LEU A 36 30.87 59.27 68.20
N ASN A 37 32.18 59.12 68.34
CA ASN A 37 33.12 60.25 68.38
C ASN A 37 33.41 60.81 66.97
N SER A 38 34.21 61.88 66.90
CA SER A 38 34.63 62.50 65.64
C SER A 38 35.46 61.58 64.73
N GLU A 39 36.07 60.53 65.29
CA GLU A 39 36.88 59.53 64.58
C GLU A 39 36.04 58.32 64.08
N ASN A 40 34.73 58.35 64.26
CA ASN A 40 33.78 57.28 63.93
C ASN A 40 33.98 55.99 64.75
N GLU A 41 34.46 56.12 65.98
CA GLU A 41 34.52 55.01 66.92
C GLU A 41 33.33 55.05 67.86
N VAL A 42 32.82 53.87 68.18
CA VAL A 42 31.74 53.71 69.15
C VAL A 42 32.35 53.70 70.54
N VAL A 43 31.96 54.68 71.34
CA VAL A 43 32.47 54.90 72.69
C VAL A 43 31.33 54.87 73.71
N ALA A 44 31.57 54.33 74.89
CA ALA A 44 30.61 54.34 75.99
C ALA A 44 30.86 55.58 76.87
N VAL A 45 29.81 56.35 77.13
CA VAL A 45 29.88 57.52 78.01
C VAL A 45 30.02 57.04 79.45
N THR A 46 31.10 57.42 80.13
CA THR A 46 31.42 56.95 81.48
C THR A 46 31.12 57.97 82.57
N ALA A 47 31.14 59.27 82.25
CA ALA A 47 30.79 60.34 83.19
C ALA A 47 30.40 61.64 82.46
N ILE A 48 29.82 62.58 83.21
CA ILE A 48 29.60 63.97 82.79
C ILE A 48 30.30 64.88 83.80
N LYS A 49 31.13 65.81 83.31
CA LYS A 49 31.88 66.75 84.14
C LYS A 49 31.63 68.18 83.67
N GLY A 50 30.79 68.91 84.40
CA GLY A 50 30.40 70.27 84.00
C GLY A 50 29.65 70.27 82.67
N ASP A 51 30.20 70.97 81.68
CA ASP A 51 29.68 71.09 80.31
C ASP A 51 30.31 70.11 79.32
N LYS A 52 31.08 69.12 79.80
CA LYS A 52 31.74 68.10 78.97
C LYS A 52 31.23 66.69 79.24
N VAL A 53 31.25 65.87 78.19
CA VAL A 53 30.99 64.42 78.23
C VAL A 53 32.33 63.68 78.33
N VAL A 54 32.42 62.69 79.21
CA VAL A 54 33.61 61.85 79.38
C VAL A 54 33.34 60.45 78.84
N TYR A 55 34.22 59.94 77.98
CA TYR A 55 34.18 58.56 77.50
C TYR A 55 35.55 57.89 77.61
N GLN A 56 35.55 56.54 77.63
CA GLN A 56 36.77 55.75 77.57
C GLN A 56 36.95 55.12 76.18
N GLN A 57 38.18 55.19 75.67
CA GLN A 57 38.61 54.53 74.45
C GLN A 57 39.98 53.90 74.71
N GLY A 58 40.02 52.56 74.77
CA GLY A 58 41.17 51.83 75.29
C GLY A 58 41.43 52.18 76.77
N TYR A 59 42.67 52.55 77.10
CA TYR A 59 43.08 52.95 78.46
C TYR A 59 42.93 54.45 78.74
N TYR A 60 42.52 55.25 77.74
CA TYR A 60 42.49 56.70 77.84
C TYR A 60 41.06 57.21 78.07
N SER A 61 40.96 58.27 78.88
CA SER A 61 39.73 59.00 79.14
C SER A 61 39.76 60.33 78.39
N TYR A 62 38.72 60.61 77.63
CA TYR A 62 38.61 61.84 76.83
C TYR A 62 37.47 62.69 77.37
N GLU A 63 37.68 64.01 77.46
CA GLU A 63 36.65 64.98 77.85
C GLU A 63 36.32 65.87 76.64
N VAL A 64 35.12 65.72 76.08
CA VAL A 64 34.74 66.38 74.83
C VAL A 64 33.43 67.16 74.99
N SER A 65 33.23 68.14 74.10
CA SER A 65 31.96 68.85 74.01
C SER A 65 30.86 67.89 73.49
N PRO A 66 29.65 67.87 74.08
CA PRO A 66 28.58 66.96 73.66
C PRO A 66 28.23 67.07 72.15
N GLU A 67 28.44 68.22 71.53
CA GLU A 67 28.20 68.46 70.09
C GLU A 67 29.17 67.72 69.17
N THR A 68 30.31 67.25 69.70
CA THR A 68 31.29 66.46 68.94
C THR A 68 30.96 64.96 68.93
N LEU A 69 29.96 64.56 69.72
CA LEU A 69 29.46 63.20 69.78
C LEU A 69 28.12 63.09 69.05
N SER A 70 27.87 61.94 68.44
CA SER A 70 26.56 61.60 67.89
C SER A 70 25.97 60.47 68.73
N LYS A 71 24.90 60.74 69.47
CA LYS A 71 24.33 59.75 70.40
C LYS A 71 23.69 58.57 69.68
N GLN A 72 23.68 57.41 70.34
CA GLN A 72 22.91 56.26 69.87
C GLN A 72 21.41 56.58 69.92
N VAL A 73 20.71 56.26 68.82
CA VAL A 73 19.25 56.36 68.71
C VAL A 73 18.67 54.98 68.36
N PRO A 74 17.42 54.67 68.77
CA PRO A 74 16.80 53.39 68.42
C PRO A 74 16.61 53.20 66.90
N ARG A 75 16.44 54.31 66.16
CA ARG A 75 16.24 54.32 64.71
C ARG A 75 16.67 55.67 64.13
N TYR A 76 17.26 55.64 62.94
CA TYR A 76 17.49 56.83 62.11
C TYR A 76 17.11 56.49 60.67
N GLN A 77 16.11 57.20 60.11
CA GLN A 77 15.49 56.83 58.84
C GLN A 77 15.04 55.36 58.85
N ASP A 78 15.60 54.51 57.99
CA ASP A 78 15.27 53.08 57.88
C ASP A 78 16.32 52.16 58.55
N LEU A 79 17.29 52.74 59.26
CA LEU A 79 18.29 51.99 60.02
C LEU A 79 17.81 51.80 61.46
N SER A 80 17.82 50.55 61.92
CA SER A 80 17.63 50.16 63.32
C SER A 80 18.45 48.90 63.63
N PRO A 81 18.83 48.65 64.91
CA PRO A 81 19.51 47.41 65.29
C PRO A 81 18.78 46.16 64.78
N GLY A 82 19.53 45.19 64.26
CA GLY A 82 19.01 43.94 63.69
C GLY A 82 18.66 43.98 62.20
N VAL A 83 18.56 45.16 61.58
CA VAL A 83 18.29 45.30 60.14
C VAL A 83 19.52 44.90 59.33
N SER A 84 19.33 44.10 58.27
CA SER A 84 20.41 43.85 57.31
C SER A 84 20.65 45.10 56.46
N VAL A 85 21.92 45.41 56.19
CA VAL A 85 22.32 46.53 55.33
C VAL A 85 23.30 46.04 54.28
N LEU A 86 23.23 46.65 53.10
CA LEU A 86 24.18 46.48 52.02
C LEU A 86 25.14 47.67 52.03
N THR A 87 26.45 47.39 52.06
CA THR A 87 27.50 48.41 52.00
C THR A 87 27.76 48.86 50.57
N ALA A 88 28.48 49.97 50.40
CA ALA A 88 29.02 50.40 49.11
C ALA A 88 29.93 49.35 48.42
N SER A 89 30.56 48.47 49.19
CA SER A 89 31.38 47.33 48.70
C SER A 89 30.56 46.10 48.30
N ASN A 90 29.23 46.19 48.28
CA ASN A 90 28.29 45.08 48.07
C ASN A 90 28.43 43.94 49.11
N GLU A 91 28.77 44.27 50.36
CA GLU A 91 28.79 43.31 51.45
C GLU A 91 27.55 43.47 52.32
N ILE A 92 27.03 42.36 52.83
CA ILE A 92 25.83 42.36 53.67
C ILE A 92 26.23 42.26 55.12
N GLY A 93 25.85 43.27 55.90
CA GLY A 93 26.04 43.30 57.34
C GLY A 93 24.72 43.43 58.11
N VAL A 94 24.80 43.34 59.43
CA VAL A 94 23.65 43.55 60.34
C VAL A 94 23.94 44.72 61.25
N VAL A 95 23.05 45.71 61.26
CA VAL A 95 23.15 46.90 62.11
C VAL A 95 23.13 46.50 63.59
N GLN A 96 24.09 47.00 64.36
CA GLN A 96 24.17 46.82 65.81
C GLN A 96 23.71 48.08 66.55
N MET A 97 24.13 49.26 66.07
CA MET A 97 23.80 50.56 66.65
C MET A 97 23.57 51.59 65.56
N VAL A 98 22.71 52.57 65.83
CA VAL A 98 22.40 53.67 64.92
C VAL A 98 22.61 54.97 65.66
N PHE A 99 23.16 55.99 65.00
CA PHE A 99 23.52 57.26 65.63
C PHE A 99 22.77 58.44 64.99
N GLU A 100 22.56 59.51 65.75
CA GLU A 100 21.74 60.66 65.31
C GLU A 100 22.31 61.44 64.11
N ASN A 101 23.61 61.30 63.81
CA ASN A 101 24.24 61.86 62.62
C ASN A 101 24.02 61.02 61.34
N GLY A 102 23.21 59.96 61.40
CA GLY A 102 22.88 59.09 60.28
C GLY A 102 23.88 57.99 59.97
N LYS A 103 24.97 57.87 60.75
CA LYS A 103 25.87 56.72 60.69
C LYS A 103 25.28 55.55 61.49
N ALA A 104 25.62 54.34 61.09
CA ALA A 104 25.34 53.14 61.87
C ALA A 104 26.58 52.26 62.01
N GLN A 105 26.71 51.62 63.17
CA GLN A 105 27.64 50.52 63.37
C GLN A 105 26.97 49.23 62.91
N TYR A 106 27.63 48.46 62.05
CA TYR A 106 27.13 47.19 61.52
C TYR A 106 28.22 46.13 61.53
N LYS A 107 27.81 44.86 61.48
CA LYS A 107 28.71 43.70 61.56
C LYS A 107 28.72 42.92 60.25
N ILE A 108 29.91 42.65 59.70
CA ILE A 108 30.14 41.67 58.62
C ILE A 108 31.05 40.58 59.19
N GLY A 109 30.57 39.34 59.21
CA GLY A 109 31.28 38.24 59.87
C GLY A 109 31.51 38.53 61.36
N TYR A 110 32.77 38.66 61.76
CA TYR A 110 33.16 38.97 63.16
C TYR A 110 33.49 40.44 63.40
N ASN A 111 33.68 41.24 62.34
CA ASN A 111 34.18 42.60 62.44
C ASN A 111 33.03 43.62 62.47
N ALA A 112 33.20 44.69 63.24
CA ALA A 112 32.28 45.82 63.31
C ALA A 112 32.85 47.01 62.52
N TYR A 113 31.98 47.68 61.78
CA TYR A 113 32.31 48.82 60.92
C TYR A 113 31.30 49.94 61.16
N VAL A 114 31.68 51.19 60.86
CA VAL A 114 30.78 52.35 60.94
C VAL A 114 30.74 53.04 59.58
N SER A 115 29.54 53.26 59.05
CA SER A 115 29.35 53.97 57.76
C SER A 115 28.03 54.74 57.76
N SER A 116 27.97 55.81 56.97
CA SER A 116 26.72 56.47 56.56
C SER A 116 26.21 55.95 55.22
N ASP A 117 27.05 55.26 54.44
CA ASP A 117 26.73 54.74 53.11
C ASP A 117 26.24 53.29 53.21
N LEU A 118 25.02 53.15 53.72
CA LEU A 118 24.35 51.87 53.97
C LEU A 118 22.98 51.88 53.32
N SER A 119 22.67 50.81 52.58
CA SER A 119 21.35 50.57 51.99
C SER A 119 20.60 49.53 52.84
N PRO A 120 19.60 49.93 53.65
CA PRO A 120 18.86 48.99 54.48
C PRO A 120 18.02 48.02 53.65
N GLU A 121 17.86 46.81 54.18
CA GLU A 121 16.91 45.81 53.69
C GLU A 121 15.49 46.37 53.80
N VAL A 122 14.70 46.18 52.74
CA VAL A 122 13.29 46.58 52.65
C VAL A 122 12.45 45.36 52.28
N GLU A 123 11.13 45.46 52.43
CA GLU A 123 10.24 44.33 52.11
C GLU A 123 10.16 44.03 50.61
N GLN A 124 10.25 45.07 49.77
CA GLN A 124 10.18 44.96 48.31
C GLN A 124 10.87 46.12 47.59
N VAL A 125 11.39 45.87 46.39
CA VAL A 125 11.86 46.87 45.43
C VAL A 125 11.18 46.60 44.09
N GLY A 126 10.41 47.56 43.60
CA GLY A 126 9.52 47.31 42.47
C GLY A 126 8.55 46.19 42.83
N THR A 127 8.60 45.09 42.07
CA THR A 127 7.82 43.87 42.31
C THR A 127 8.61 42.77 43.05
N LEU A 128 9.92 42.95 43.23
CA LEU A 128 10.80 41.95 43.82
C LEU A 128 10.75 41.98 45.35
N ARG A 129 10.50 40.82 45.96
CA ARG A 129 10.53 40.59 47.41
C ARG A 129 11.25 39.29 47.77
N PRO A 130 11.71 39.09 49.01
CA PRO A 130 12.23 37.80 49.47
C PRO A 130 11.30 36.64 49.09
N GLY A 131 11.89 35.61 48.48
CA GLY A 131 11.19 34.44 47.98
C GLY A 131 10.74 34.48 46.53
N THR A 132 10.81 35.64 45.86
CA THR A 132 10.49 35.78 44.43
C THR A 132 11.47 34.97 43.58
N VAL A 133 10.96 34.20 42.62
CA VAL A 133 11.78 33.51 41.63
C VAL A 133 12.11 34.48 40.52
N VAL A 134 13.37 34.53 40.10
CA VAL A 134 13.88 35.49 39.12
C VAL A 134 14.79 34.81 38.09
N LEU A 135 14.88 35.40 36.91
CA LEU A 135 15.80 35.03 35.83
C LEU A 135 16.86 36.12 35.68
N ASN A 136 18.13 35.75 35.72
CA ASN A 136 19.24 36.68 35.52
C ASN A 136 19.55 36.91 34.00
N PRO A 137 20.47 37.81 33.65
CA PRO A 137 20.86 38.03 32.25
C PRO A 137 21.57 36.84 31.59
N SER A 138 22.08 35.89 32.38
CA SER A 138 22.72 34.64 31.93
C SER A 138 21.73 33.47 31.80
N ASP A 139 20.42 33.75 31.82
CA ASP A 139 19.32 32.77 31.74
C ASP A 139 19.28 31.74 32.89
N GLU A 140 19.90 32.06 34.03
CA GLU A 140 19.87 31.24 35.23
C GLU A 140 18.72 31.66 36.14
N VAL A 141 18.02 30.66 36.68
CA VAL A 141 16.91 30.88 37.62
C VAL A 141 17.42 30.83 39.03
N GLY A 142 17.07 31.86 39.80
CA GLY A 142 17.39 31.97 41.20
C GLY A 142 16.20 32.43 42.04
N LYS A 143 16.41 32.53 43.36
CA LYS A 143 15.41 33.00 44.30
C LYS A 143 15.94 34.20 45.07
N VAL A 144 15.15 35.26 45.14
CA VAL A 144 15.47 36.47 45.90
C VAL A 144 15.54 36.13 47.39
N LEU A 145 16.63 36.53 48.04
CA LEU A 145 16.84 36.36 49.48
C LEU A 145 16.55 37.65 50.23
N LYS A 146 17.12 38.76 49.76
CA LYS A 146 17.00 40.10 50.37
C LYS A 146 16.91 41.16 49.27
N VAL A 147 16.21 42.25 49.55
CA VAL A 147 16.14 43.42 48.66
C VAL A 147 16.49 44.67 49.46
N PHE A 148 17.22 45.60 48.85
CA PHE A 148 17.78 46.75 49.53
C PHE A 148 17.28 48.07 48.93
N LYS A 149 17.18 49.11 49.76
CA LYS A 149 16.60 50.42 49.40
C LYS A 149 17.22 51.06 48.15
N ASN A 150 18.51 50.85 47.90
CA ASN A 150 19.24 51.30 46.72
C ASN A 150 18.95 50.49 45.43
N SER A 151 17.86 49.73 45.40
CA SER A 151 17.43 48.90 44.27
C SER A 151 18.36 47.75 43.90
N GLN A 152 19.23 47.32 44.82
CA GLN A 152 20.01 46.09 44.69
C GLN A 152 19.32 44.92 45.38
N VAL A 153 19.58 43.71 44.88
CA VAL A 153 18.92 42.48 45.30
C VAL A 153 19.97 41.40 45.53
N GLN A 154 19.91 40.74 46.67
CA GLN A 154 20.60 39.48 46.90
C GLN A 154 19.71 38.33 46.44
N TYR A 155 20.20 37.48 45.55
CA TYR A 155 19.49 36.29 45.10
C TYR A 155 20.44 35.10 45.02
N ASN A 156 19.91 33.88 45.11
CA ASN A 156 20.72 32.66 45.04
C ASN A 156 20.45 31.86 43.76
N ILE A 157 21.50 31.34 43.16
CA ILE A 157 21.45 30.32 42.10
C ILE A 157 22.16 29.09 42.65
N GLY A 158 21.41 28.03 42.94
CA GLY A 158 21.94 26.88 43.66
C GLY A 158 22.50 27.28 45.04
N TYR A 159 23.80 27.07 45.23
CA TYR A 159 24.52 27.37 46.48
C TYR A 159 25.21 28.75 46.50
N TYR A 160 25.20 29.47 45.38
CA TYR A 160 25.89 30.75 45.25
C TYR A 160 24.93 31.92 45.44
N ASN A 161 25.37 32.94 46.17
CA ASN A 161 24.64 34.18 46.36
C ASN A 161 25.26 35.28 45.52
N TYR A 162 24.42 36.06 44.85
CA TYR A 162 24.81 37.17 43.99
C TYR A 162 24.09 38.43 44.43
N ILE A 163 24.72 39.58 44.21
CA ILE A 163 24.15 40.90 44.45
C ILE A 163 24.16 41.65 43.12
N VAL A 164 22.98 42.05 42.65
CA VAL A 164 22.81 42.73 41.36
C VAL A 164 21.76 43.82 41.48
N ALA A 165 21.72 44.75 40.52
CA ALA A 165 20.62 45.68 40.39
C ALA A 165 19.32 44.93 40.09
N SER A 166 18.22 45.30 40.74
CA SER A 166 16.87 44.74 40.52
C SER A 166 16.45 44.79 39.06
N SER A 167 16.81 45.85 38.32
CA SER A 167 16.52 46.02 36.89
C SER A 167 17.22 44.99 35.98
N ALA A 168 18.23 44.26 36.47
CA ALA A 168 18.88 43.19 35.72
C ALA A 168 18.17 41.84 35.86
N LEU A 169 17.16 41.75 36.74
CA LEU A 169 16.42 40.53 37.02
C LEU A 169 15.02 40.63 36.41
N SER A 170 14.56 39.54 35.82
CA SER A 170 13.16 39.40 35.43
C SER A 170 12.45 38.49 36.41
N GLU A 171 11.35 38.95 37.00
CA GLU A 171 10.54 38.14 37.90
C GLU A 171 9.77 37.03 37.17
N GLU A 172 9.55 35.91 37.86
CA GLU A 172 8.61 34.90 37.42
C GLU A 172 7.17 35.43 37.54
N VAL A 173 6.43 35.32 36.45
CA VAL A 173 4.99 35.59 36.37
C VAL A 173 4.25 34.26 36.20
N SER A 174 2.98 34.22 36.59
CA SER A 174 2.17 32.99 36.43
C SER A 174 1.90 32.63 34.96
N GLN A 175 1.93 33.63 34.08
CA GLN A 175 1.71 33.52 32.65
C GLN A 175 2.33 34.72 31.92
N TYR A 176 2.91 34.49 30.75
CA TYR A 176 3.33 35.52 29.80
C TYR A 176 2.70 35.24 28.43
N SER A 177 1.88 36.15 27.93
CA SER A 177 1.02 35.90 26.75
C SER A 177 0.22 34.60 26.92
N ASP A 178 0.43 33.59 26.08
CA ASP A 178 -0.27 32.30 26.15
C ASP A 178 0.54 31.22 26.91
N PHE A 179 1.75 31.54 27.36
CA PHE A 179 2.63 30.60 28.05
C PHE A 179 2.33 30.60 29.56
N LYS A 180 2.02 29.45 30.12
CA LYS A 180 1.96 29.20 31.58
C LYS A 180 2.65 27.90 31.90
N LYS A 181 2.99 27.69 33.17
CA LYS A 181 3.62 26.45 33.65
C LYS A 181 2.86 25.21 33.15
N ASP A 182 3.63 24.18 32.78
CA ASP A 182 3.18 22.89 32.27
C ASP A 182 2.53 22.88 30.87
N ILE A 183 2.44 24.02 30.17
CA ILE A 183 2.03 24.04 28.76
C ILE A 183 3.09 23.35 27.88
N ILE A 184 2.62 22.62 26.87
CA ILE A 184 3.44 22.07 25.81
C ILE A 184 3.72 23.18 24.78
N LEU A 185 4.97 23.26 24.32
CA LEU A 185 5.40 24.22 23.32
C LEU A 185 6.25 23.55 22.24
N LEU A 186 6.39 24.24 21.11
CA LEU A 186 7.28 23.91 20.00
C LEU A 186 8.37 24.98 19.87
N THR A 187 9.62 24.54 19.77
CA THR A 187 10.79 25.40 19.53
C THR A 187 10.99 25.67 18.03
N PRO A 188 11.87 26.63 17.64
CA PRO A 188 12.22 26.84 16.23
C PRO A 188 12.84 25.62 15.53
N SER A 189 13.47 24.73 16.30
CA SER A 189 14.08 23.48 15.84
C SER A 189 13.12 22.28 15.82
N ASP A 190 11.80 22.53 15.87
CA ASP A 190 10.75 21.52 15.91
C ASP A 190 10.90 20.51 17.05
N THR A 191 11.38 21.00 18.20
CA THR A 191 11.50 20.22 19.42
C THR A 191 10.36 20.53 20.36
N ILE A 192 9.75 19.49 20.92
CA ILE A 192 8.64 19.65 21.87
C ILE A 192 9.21 19.82 23.27
N GLY A 193 8.80 20.90 23.93
CA GLY A 193 9.17 21.21 25.30
C GLY A 193 7.95 21.41 26.20
N LYS A 194 8.21 21.50 27.50
CA LYS A 194 7.20 21.82 28.52
C LYS A 194 7.63 23.03 29.33
N VAL A 195 6.78 24.06 29.42
CA VAL A 195 7.05 25.28 30.19
C VAL A 195 7.28 24.94 31.66
N GLN A 196 8.39 25.40 32.22
CA GLN A 196 8.71 25.31 33.65
C GLN A 196 8.40 26.63 34.37
N ASN A 197 8.81 27.76 33.78
CA ASN A 197 8.65 29.10 34.32
C ASN A 197 8.43 30.10 33.18
N THR A 198 7.74 31.21 33.48
CA THR A 198 7.55 32.34 32.56
C THR A 198 7.98 33.63 33.25
N PHE A 199 8.67 34.52 32.53
CA PHE A 199 9.26 35.71 33.12
C PHE A 199 8.70 37.00 32.52
N ALA A 200 8.63 38.07 33.33
CA ALA A 200 8.04 39.35 32.97
C ALA A 200 8.66 40.01 31.71
N ASP A 201 9.93 39.73 31.40
CA ASP A 201 10.61 40.23 30.20
C ASP A 201 10.33 39.42 28.92
N GLY A 202 9.42 38.45 28.98
CA GLY A 202 9.00 37.61 27.87
C GLY A 202 9.89 36.40 27.60
N ARG A 203 10.91 36.13 28.44
CA ARG A 203 11.64 34.85 28.38
C ARG A 203 10.82 33.72 29.00
N ILE A 204 10.90 32.56 28.37
CA ILE A 204 10.21 31.33 28.77
C ILE A 204 11.27 30.26 29.02
N ARG A 205 11.26 29.67 30.21
CA ARG A 205 12.11 28.53 30.55
C ARG A 205 11.33 27.25 30.40
N TYR A 206 11.86 26.29 29.67
CA TYR A 206 11.17 25.04 29.35
C TYR A 206 12.11 23.84 29.34
N GLY A 207 11.57 22.67 29.65
CA GLY A 207 12.30 21.40 29.63
C GLY A 207 12.12 20.66 28.31
N VAL A 208 13.19 20.07 27.80
CA VAL A 208 13.19 19.08 26.71
C VAL A 208 13.97 17.86 27.19
N GLY A 209 13.26 16.77 27.49
CA GLY A 209 13.87 15.60 28.13
C GLY A 209 14.50 15.96 29.48
N TYR A 210 15.81 15.77 29.61
CA TYR A 210 16.59 16.10 30.81
C TYR A 210 17.20 17.51 30.79
N TYR A 211 17.11 18.21 29.66
CA TYR A 211 17.72 19.53 29.48
C TYR A 211 16.69 20.64 29.67
N THR A 212 17.18 21.82 30.04
CA THR A 212 16.36 23.02 30.22
C THR A 212 16.93 24.14 29.36
N TYR A 213 16.04 24.88 28.71
CA TYR A 213 16.36 25.96 27.79
C TYR A 213 15.55 27.21 28.14
N THR A 214 16.04 28.35 27.67
CA THR A 214 15.39 29.65 27.84
C THR A 214 15.40 30.38 26.50
N ASN A 215 14.22 30.79 26.02
CA ASN A 215 14.07 31.55 24.77
C ASN A 215 13.04 32.67 24.95
N LYS A 216 13.00 33.64 24.03
CA LYS A 216 11.92 34.62 23.99
C LYS A 216 10.62 33.95 23.55
N ALA A 217 9.50 34.42 24.09
CA ALA A 217 8.17 33.90 23.77
C ALA A 217 7.86 33.94 22.27
N ASP A 218 8.36 34.95 21.55
CA ASP A 218 8.15 35.13 20.10
C ASP A 218 8.83 34.04 19.24
N ASP A 219 9.86 33.36 19.77
CA ASP A 219 10.53 32.25 19.09
C ASP A 219 9.81 30.90 19.32
N LEU A 220 8.83 30.87 20.23
CA LEU A 220 8.17 29.64 20.66
C LEU A 220 6.72 29.63 20.21
N SER A 221 6.15 28.43 20.08
CA SER A 221 4.73 28.28 19.77
C SER A 221 4.05 27.37 20.77
N VAL A 222 3.01 27.87 21.44
CA VAL A 222 2.21 27.07 22.38
C VAL A 222 1.32 26.05 21.66
N GLU A 223 1.07 24.92 22.32
CA GLU A 223 0.04 23.98 21.90
C GLU A 223 -1.35 24.64 21.93
N ILE A 224 -2.13 24.40 20.89
CA ILE A 224 -3.54 24.79 20.77
C ILE A 224 -4.39 23.57 20.45
N LYS A 225 -5.70 23.68 20.68
CA LYS A 225 -6.61 22.52 20.55
C LYS A 225 -7.04 22.25 19.11
N VAL A 226 -7.16 23.29 18.29
CA VAL A 226 -7.76 23.23 16.95
C VAL A 226 -7.08 24.23 16.02
N ILE A 227 -6.84 23.84 14.77
CA ILE A 227 -6.45 24.72 13.65
C ILE A 227 -7.38 24.41 12.47
N GLY A 228 -8.34 25.30 12.20
CA GLY A 228 -9.36 25.06 11.17
C GLY A 228 -10.11 23.73 11.42
N PRO A 229 -10.10 22.78 10.46
CA PRO A 229 -10.71 21.46 10.64
C PRO A 229 -9.85 20.46 11.43
N LEU A 230 -8.61 20.81 11.80
CA LEU A 230 -7.68 19.90 12.47
C LEU A 230 -7.84 19.99 13.99
N SER A 231 -8.01 18.83 14.63
CA SER A 231 -7.88 18.67 16.08
C SER A 231 -7.05 17.42 16.41
N LYS A 232 -6.67 17.25 17.67
CA LYS A 232 -6.02 16.01 18.14
C LYS A 232 -6.87 14.78 17.76
N ASN A 233 -6.20 13.70 17.37
CA ASN A 233 -6.76 12.45 16.87
C ASN A 233 -7.44 12.53 15.49
N THR A 234 -7.41 13.68 14.81
CA THR A 234 -7.87 13.77 13.42
C THR A 234 -6.95 12.97 12.52
N LEU A 235 -7.51 12.12 11.66
CA LEU A 235 -6.74 11.44 10.62
C LEU A 235 -6.48 12.43 9.49
N VAL A 236 -5.23 12.52 9.04
CA VAL A 236 -4.77 13.48 8.03
C VAL A 236 -3.92 12.79 6.98
N MET A 237 -3.85 13.38 5.80
CA MET A 237 -2.91 13.01 4.74
C MET A 237 -2.02 14.20 4.38
N ASP A 238 -0.70 13.99 4.38
CA ASP A 238 0.25 15.01 3.95
C ASP A 238 0.38 15.08 2.41
N GLN A 239 1.17 16.03 1.89
CA GLN A 239 1.38 16.17 0.44
C GLN A 239 2.11 14.98 -0.20
N GLY A 240 2.90 14.22 0.57
CA GLY A 240 3.57 13.00 0.13
C GLY A 240 2.66 11.77 0.08
N GLY A 241 1.39 11.90 0.51
CA GLY A 241 0.43 10.80 0.58
C GLY A 241 0.59 9.94 1.83
N GLN A 242 1.37 10.36 2.82
CA GLN A 242 1.44 9.67 4.10
C GLN A 242 0.19 10.00 4.91
N ILE A 243 -0.43 8.95 5.46
CA ILE A 243 -1.62 9.07 6.30
C ILE A 243 -1.18 8.91 7.74
N GLY A 244 -1.65 9.80 8.61
CA GLY A 244 -1.33 9.73 10.03
C GLY A 244 -2.34 10.47 10.90
N THR A 245 -2.16 10.35 12.20
CA THR A 245 -3.08 10.91 13.20
C THR A 245 -2.45 12.12 13.87
N VAL A 246 -3.17 13.24 13.93
CA VAL A 246 -2.71 14.46 14.59
C VAL A 246 -2.50 14.22 16.08
N LEU A 247 -1.31 14.54 16.58
CA LEU A 247 -0.92 14.42 17.99
C LEU A 247 -1.04 15.75 18.73
N LEU A 248 -0.45 16.81 18.15
CA LEU A 248 -0.34 18.14 18.74
C LEU A 248 -0.48 19.19 17.64
N LEU A 249 -1.06 20.34 17.99
CA LEU A 249 -1.22 21.49 17.10
C LEU A 249 -0.62 22.72 17.78
N PHE A 250 0.04 23.59 17.02
CA PHE A 250 0.75 24.73 17.56
C PHE A 250 0.28 26.05 16.94
N LYS A 251 0.30 27.13 17.72
CA LYS A 251 -0.16 28.47 17.31
C LYS A 251 0.52 29.00 16.03
N ASN A 252 1.75 28.60 15.74
CA ASN A 252 2.48 28.93 14.51
C ASN A 252 2.07 28.08 13.28
N GLU A 253 0.89 27.47 13.32
CA GLU A 253 0.31 26.63 12.26
C GLU A 253 1.08 25.34 11.97
N LYS A 254 2.07 24.96 12.80
CA LYS A 254 2.68 23.63 12.72
C LYS A 254 1.82 22.58 13.43
N VAL A 255 1.79 21.40 12.85
CA VAL A 255 1.05 20.23 13.35
C VAL A 255 2.01 19.06 13.43
N GLN A 256 2.03 18.40 14.58
CA GLN A 256 2.68 17.10 14.74
C GLN A 256 1.67 15.99 14.47
N TYR A 257 2.00 15.05 13.59
CA TYR A 257 1.18 13.87 13.32
C TYR A 257 2.02 12.59 13.31
N GLN A 258 1.37 11.47 13.56
CA GLN A 258 2.01 10.15 13.60
C GLN A 258 1.55 9.28 12.44
N SER A 259 2.50 8.79 11.64
CA SER A 259 2.27 7.80 10.58
C SER A 259 3.09 6.55 10.90
N GLY A 260 2.40 5.46 11.25
CA GLY A 260 3.03 4.25 11.78
C GLY A 260 3.82 4.52 13.07
N TYR A 261 5.11 4.17 13.07
CA TYR A 261 6.01 4.38 14.21
C TYR A 261 6.70 5.75 14.22
N TYR A 262 6.52 6.56 13.18
CA TYR A 262 7.23 7.82 13.00
C TYR A 262 6.33 9.01 13.31
N THR A 263 6.94 10.09 13.82
CA THR A 263 6.28 11.38 14.03
C THR A 263 6.86 12.41 13.08
N PHE A 264 6.00 13.25 12.55
CA PHE A 264 6.32 14.24 11.52
C PHE A 264 5.76 15.60 11.92
N PHE A 265 6.37 16.65 11.38
CA PHE A 265 5.85 18.01 11.46
C PHE A 265 5.52 18.50 10.05
N ALA A 266 4.34 19.11 9.91
CA ALA A 266 3.93 19.80 8.70
C ALA A 266 3.21 21.10 9.07
N LYS A 267 3.11 22.02 8.12
CA LYS A 267 2.16 23.13 8.25
C LYS A 267 0.73 22.61 8.12
N ALA A 268 -0.21 23.22 8.82
CA ALA A 268 -1.61 22.81 8.84
C ALA A 268 -2.25 22.82 7.43
N ASP A 269 -1.89 23.79 6.58
CA ASP A 269 -2.36 23.91 5.20
C ASP A 269 -1.79 22.84 4.24
N ALA A 270 -0.71 22.17 4.63
CA ALA A 270 -0.13 21.04 3.91
C ALA A 270 -0.77 19.69 4.29
N LEU A 271 -1.71 19.69 5.24
CA LEU A 271 -2.41 18.49 5.72
C LEU A 271 -3.87 18.53 5.28
N SER A 272 -4.32 17.45 4.65
CA SER A 272 -5.72 17.27 4.31
C SER A 272 -6.39 16.40 5.37
N PRO A 273 -7.37 16.90 6.14
CA PRO A 273 -8.12 16.09 7.12
C PRO A 273 -9.01 15.04 6.46
N SER A 274 -9.28 13.96 7.17
CA SER A 274 -10.28 12.98 6.80
C SER A 274 -11.69 13.59 6.82
N VAL A 275 -12.53 13.21 5.88
CA VAL A 275 -13.93 13.62 5.78
C VAL A 275 -14.82 12.39 5.66
N SER A 276 -16.07 12.50 6.09
CA SER A 276 -17.03 11.39 6.00
C SER A 276 -17.53 11.13 4.58
N ALA A 277 -17.49 12.13 3.70
CA ALA A 277 -17.90 12.01 2.31
C ALA A 277 -17.22 13.02 1.39
N LEU A 278 -17.09 12.68 0.11
CA LEU A 278 -16.66 13.55 -0.99
C LEU A 278 -17.64 13.40 -2.16
N GLY A 279 -18.62 14.29 -2.26
CA GLY A 279 -19.73 14.12 -3.20
C GLY A 279 -20.53 12.86 -2.85
N ASP A 280 -20.65 11.93 -3.80
CA ASP A 280 -21.36 10.65 -3.61
C ASP A 280 -20.48 9.56 -2.96
N LEU A 281 -19.19 9.86 -2.74
CA LEU A 281 -18.22 8.91 -2.20
C LEU A 281 -18.24 8.89 -0.68
N HIS A 282 -18.29 7.70 -0.08
CA HIS A 282 -18.26 7.50 1.37
C HIS A 282 -17.46 6.24 1.76
N GLU A 283 -17.10 6.12 3.04
CA GLU A 283 -16.34 4.96 3.55
C GLU A 283 -17.11 3.65 3.35
N ALA A 284 -16.38 2.55 3.19
CA ALA A 284 -16.90 1.20 2.90
C ALA A 284 -17.63 1.04 1.55
N GLN A 285 -17.74 2.09 0.74
CA GLN A 285 -18.30 2.01 -0.61
C GLN A 285 -17.34 1.29 -1.57
N THR A 286 -17.88 0.45 -2.45
CA THR A 286 -17.13 -0.13 -3.57
C THR A 286 -16.93 0.91 -4.66
N VAL A 287 -15.72 0.96 -5.21
CA VAL A 287 -15.31 1.88 -6.26
C VAL A 287 -14.43 1.20 -7.28
N ILE A 288 -14.34 1.79 -8.46
CA ILE A 288 -13.36 1.46 -9.50
C ILE A 288 -12.48 2.68 -9.79
N ASP A 289 -11.20 2.43 -9.99
CA ASP A 289 -10.22 3.46 -10.32
C ASP A 289 -9.92 3.55 -11.83
N PRO A 290 -9.09 4.49 -12.31
CA PRO A 290 -8.78 4.62 -13.74
C PRO A 290 -8.00 3.43 -14.34
N ALA A 291 -7.36 2.62 -13.50
CA ALA A 291 -6.64 1.41 -13.89
C ALA A 291 -7.52 0.15 -13.85
N ASN A 292 -8.84 0.31 -13.75
CA ASN A 292 -9.83 -0.76 -13.67
C ASN A 292 -9.67 -1.69 -12.46
N ARG A 293 -9.05 -1.21 -11.37
CA ARG A 293 -8.98 -1.93 -10.10
C ARG A 293 -10.23 -1.61 -9.30
N ILE A 294 -10.96 -2.66 -8.91
CA ILE A 294 -12.13 -2.54 -8.05
C ILE A 294 -11.68 -2.71 -6.59
N GLY A 295 -12.15 -1.84 -5.71
CA GLY A 295 -11.84 -1.90 -4.29
C GLY A 295 -12.86 -1.19 -3.41
N THR A 296 -12.56 -1.10 -2.13
CA THR A 296 -13.45 -0.52 -1.11
C THR A 296 -12.78 0.66 -0.44
N ILE A 297 -13.47 1.80 -0.37
CA ILE A 297 -12.97 3.01 0.29
C ILE A 297 -12.72 2.73 1.77
N LYS A 298 -11.53 3.12 2.24
CA LYS A 298 -11.16 3.14 3.66
C LYS A 298 -11.32 4.51 4.29
N THR A 299 -10.87 5.56 3.61
CA THR A 299 -10.83 6.91 4.16
C THR A 299 -10.85 7.92 3.01
N LEU A 300 -11.58 9.02 3.19
CA LEU A 300 -11.62 10.14 2.26
C LEU A 300 -10.95 11.35 2.89
N PHE A 301 -10.27 12.18 2.09
CA PHE A 301 -9.55 13.37 2.55
C PHE A 301 -10.08 14.62 1.86
N ALA A 302 -10.16 15.74 2.59
CA ALA A 302 -10.76 16.99 2.13
C ALA A 302 -10.20 17.55 0.80
N ASP A 303 -8.97 17.22 0.43
CA ASP A 303 -8.32 17.63 -0.83
C ASP A 303 -8.68 16.75 -2.05
N GLY A 304 -9.63 15.84 -1.88
CA GLY A 304 -10.14 14.95 -2.91
C GLY A 304 -9.40 13.61 -3.01
N ARG A 305 -8.31 13.39 -2.26
CA ARG A 305 -7.63 12.08 -2.24
C ARG A 305 -8.43 11.07 -1.41
N ILE A 306 -8.43 9.84 -1.88
CA ILE A 306 -9.20 8.75 -1.28
C ILE A 306 -8.29 7.53 -1.14
N GLN A 307 -8.22 6.99 0.07
CA GLN A 307 -7.58 5.71 0.34
C GLN A 307 -8.60 4.58 0.16
N TYR A 308 -8.26 3.57 -0.64
CA TYR A 308 -9.11 2.38 -0.82
C TYR A 308 -8.25 1.11 -0.92
N THR A 309 -8.88 -0.04 -0.68
CA THR A 309 -8.23 -1.35 -0.80
C THR A 309 -8.76 -2.15 -1.96
N SER A 310 -7.85 -2.65 -2.80
CA SER A 310 -8.15 -3.60 -3.87
C SER A 310 -7.27 -4.84 -3.69
N GLY A 311 -7.90 -5.99 -3.42
CA GLY A 311 -7.19 -7.20 -2.98
C GLY A 311 -6.41 -6.97 -1.67
N TYR A 312 -5.12 -7.26 -1.68
CA TYR A 312 -4.21 -7.08 -0.53
C TYR A 312 -3.52 -5.71 -0.50
N TYR A 313 -3.76 -4.86 -1.50
CA TYR A 313 -3.06 -3.58 -1.66
C TYR A 313 -3.94 -2.41 -1.26
N THR A 314 -3.30 -1.37 -0.75
CA THR A 314 -3.94 -0.08 -0.45
C THR A 314 -3.41 0.96 -1.41
N PHE A 315 -4.31 1.75 -1.99
CA PHE A 315 -4.02 2.77 -2.98
C PHE A 315 -4.59 4.11 -2.52
N VAL A 316 -4.05 5.19 -3.08
CA VAL A 316 -4.52 6.56 -2.87
C VAL A 316 -4.75 7.18 -4.24
N GLU A 317 -5.99 7.57 -4.53
CA GLU A 317 -6.40 8.12 -5.82
C GLU A 317 -7.33 9.31 -5.64
N LYS A 318 -7.40 10.20 -6.62
CA LYS A 318 -8.36 11.33 -6.64
C LYS A 318 -9.61 11.06 -7.46
N SER A 319 -9.58 10.06 -8.32
CA SER A 319 -10.61 9.84 -9.34
C SER A 319 -11.11 8.42 -9.25
N LEU A 320 -12.03 8.21 -8.32
CA LEU A 320 -12.71 6.94 -8.11
C LEU A 320 -14.17 7.09 -8.54
N THR A 321 -14.70 6.03 -9.15
CA THR A 321 -16.10 5.98 -9.56
C THR A 321 -16.86 5.01 -8.66
N PRO A 322 -17.97 5.43 -8.03
CA PRO A 322 -18.74 4.57 -7.15
C PRO A 322 -19.49 3.48 -7.91
N GLU A 323 -19.65 2.34 -7.24
CA GLU A 323 -20.64 1.33 -7.60
C GLU A 323 -22.06 1.92 -7.49
N VAL A 324 -22.93 1.55 -8.43
CA VAL A 324 -24.34 1.94 -8.48
C VAL A 324 -25.21 0.70 -8.66
N ASP A 325 -26.44 0.74 -8.16
CA ASP A 325 -27.36 -0.40 -8.29
C ASP A 325 -27.89 -0.58 -9.72
N GLN A 326 -27.93 0.52 -10.48
CA GLN A 326 -28.45 0.57 -11.84
C GLN A 326 -27.70 1.58 -12.70
N LEU A 327 -27.48 1.24 -13.98
CA LEU A 327 -26.82 2.08 -14.98
C LEU A 327 -27.60 1.97 -16.30
N GLY A 328 -28.47 2.93 -16.60
CA GLY A 328 -29.44 2.79 -17.69
C GLY A 328 -30.37 1.59 -17.43
N ASP A 329 -30.43 0.65 -18.37
CA ASP A 329 -31.22 -0.59 -18.23
C ASP A 329 -30.44 -1.74 -17.55
N TRP A 330 -29.15 -1.52 -17.25
CA TRP A 330 -28.31 -2.53 -16.60
C TRP A 330 -28.56 -2.62 -15.10
N ARG A 331 -28.65 -3.85 -14.59
CA ARG A 331 -28.69 -4.21 -13.16
C ARG A 331 -27.73 -5.36 -12.87
N ALA A 332 -27.31 -5.52 -11.62
CA ALA A 332 -26.57 -6.72 -11.19
C ALA A 332 -27.37 -8.00 -11.53
N GLU A 333 -26.63 -9.06 -11.85
CA GLU A 333 -27.13 -10.36 -12.31
C GLU A 333 -27.87 -10.34 -13.66
N ALA A 334 -27.91 -9.21 -14.37
CA ALA A 334 -28.40 -9.18 -15.74
C ALA A 334 -27.51 -10.05 -16.65
N LEU A 335 -28.14 -10.88 -17.49
CA LEU A 335 -27.44 -11.67 -18.50
C LEU A 335 -27.12 -10.77 -19.70
N ALA A 336 -25.87 -10.82 -20.15
CA ALA A 336 -25.39 -10.02 -21.28
C ALA A 336 -24.46 -10.83 -22.18
N VAL A 337 -24.30 -10.35 -23.41
CA VAL A 337 -23.24 -10.79 -24.33
C VAL A 337 -22.31 -9.63 -24.65
N ASN A 338 -21.00 -9.86 -24.60
CA ASN A 338 -20.01 -8.85 -24.96
C ASN A 338 -19.65 -8.89 -26.46
N GLN A 339 -18.72 -8.02 -26.87
CA GLN A 339 -18.23 -7.95 -28.25
C GLN A 339 -17.49 -9.23 -28.69
N THR A 340 -16.84 -9.94 -27.76
CA THR A 340 -16.12 -11.19 -28.05
C THR A 340 -17.00 -12.44 -28.00
N ASN A 341 -18.33 -12.27 -28.01
CA ASN A 341 -19.33 -13.34 -28.02
C ASN A 341 -19.34 -14.20 -26.75
N GLN A 342 -18.84 -13.66 -25.64
CA GLN A 342 -18.95 -14.29 -24.34
C GLN A 342 -20.28 -13.89 -23.70
N VAL A 343 -21.03 -14.88 -23.22
CA VAL A 343 -22.25 -14.65 -22.43
C VAL A 343 -21.91 -14.79 -20.97
N GLY A 344 -22.38 -13.85 -20.16
CA GLY A 344 -22.03 -13.76 -18.75
C GLY A 344 -23.02 -12.90 -17.98
N LEU A 345 -22.75 -12.73 -16.70
CA LEU A 345 -23.55 -11.92 -15.79
C LEU A 345 -22.85 -10.60 -15.52
N VAL A 346 -23.64 -9.54 -15.49
CA VAL A 346 -23.25 -8.27 -14.89
C VAL A 346 -23.11 -8.47 -13.39
N LYS A 347 -21.93 -8.23 -12.83
CA LYS A 347 -21.69 -8.39 -11.39
C LYS A 347 -21.78 -7.05 -10.65
N ARG A 348 -21.21 -5.99 -11.22
CA ARG A 348 -21.20 -4.63 -10.66
C ARG A 348 -21.30 -3.59 -11.75
N LEU A 349 -21.85 -2.43 -11.40
CA LEU A 349 -22.03 -1.29 -12.28
C LEU A 349 -21.37 -0.08 -11.66
N PHE A 350 -20.68 0.72 -12.46
CA PHE A 350 -20.02 1.94 -12.00
C PHE A 350 -20.60 3.16 -12.71
N LYS A 351 -20.74 4.26 -11.95
CA LYS A 351 -21.41 5.50 -12.40
C LYS A 351 -20.86 6.09 -13.71
N ASP A 352 -19.63 5.74 -14.09
CA ASP A 352 -18.96 6.25 -15.29
C ASP A 352 -19.15 5.39 -16.55
N GLY A 353 -20.06 4.40 -16.52
CA GLY A 353 -20.37 3.56 -17.67
C GLY A 353 -19.68 2.20 -17.68
N ARG A 354 -18.77 1.95 -16.72
CA ARG A 354 -18.02 0.69 -16.63
C ARG A 354 -18.80 -0.39 -15.89
N ILE A 355 -18.62 -1.64 -16.30
CA ILE A 355 -19.36 -2.81 -15.81
C ILE A 355 -18.39 -3.95 -15.52
N GLU A 356 -18.43 -4.53 -14.31
CA GLU A 356 -17.73 -5.78 -13.99
C GLU A 356 -18.55 -6.94 -14.58
N PHE A 357 -18.07 -7.54 -15.67
CA PHE A 357 -18.73 -8.61 -16.40
C PHE A 357 -18.05 -9.95 -16.13
N VAL A 358 -18.85 -10.98 -15.80
CA VAL A 358 -18.36 -12.32 -15.44
C VAL A 358 -18.89 -13.36 -16.43
N ALA A 359 -18.00 -13.88 -17.27
CA ALA A 359 -18.30 -14.95 -18.22
C ALA A 359 -17.47 -16.21 -17.90
N GLY A 360 -18.09 -17.16 -17.21
CA GLY A 360 -17.41 -18.38 -16.75
C GLY A 360 -16.33 -18.06 -15.72
N TYR A 361 -15.06 -18.37 -16.04
CA TYR A 361 -13.90 -18.08 -15.19
C TYR A 361 -13.26 -16.71 -15.46
N TYR A 362 -13.77 -15.97 -16.45
CA TYR A 362 -13.22 -14.68 -16.84
C TYR A 362 -14.04 -13.55 -16.21
N THR A 363 -13.34 -12.62 -15.56
CA THR A 363 -13.89 -11.33 -15.14
C THR A 363 -13.23 -10.24 -15.97
N THR A 364 -14.02 -9.44 -16.66
CA THR A 364 -13.55 -8.28 -17.44
C THR A 364 -14.27 -7.00 -16.97
N ILE A 365 -13.67 -5.85 -17.29
CA ILE A 365 -14.33 -4.55 -17.15
C ILE A 365 -14.71 -4.10 -18.55
N GLU A 366 -16.01 -4.11 -18.82
CA GLU A 366 -16.59 -3.71 -20.11
C GLU A 366 -17.21 -2.32 -19.97
N LYS A 367 -17.47 -1.66 -21.09
CA LYS A 367 -18.35 -0.48 -21.11
C LYS A 367 -19.78 -0.92 -21.42
N ASP A 368 -20.75 -0.16 -20.94
CA ASP A 368 -22.18 -0.36 -21.23
C ASP A 368 -22.48 -0.59 -22.73
N GLN A 369 -21.90 0.21 -23.61
CA GLN A 369 -22.04 0.11 -25.08
C GLN A 369 -21.40 -1.15 -25.70
N ASP A 370 -20.52 -1.83 -24.96
CA ASP A 370 -19.82 -3.04 -25.42
C ASP A 370 -20.58 -4.32 -25.01
N LEU A 371 -21.65 -4.17 -24.22
CA LEU A 371 -22.56 -5.22 -23.81
C LEU A 371 -23.90 -5.10 -24.52
N SER A 372 -24.59 -6.23 -24.66
CA SER A 372 -25.97 -6.29 -25.14
C SER A 372 -26.79 -7.18 -24.22
N GLY A 373 -27.90 -6.64 -23.71
CA GLY A 373 -28.73 -7.28 -22.69
C GLY A 373 -29.57 -8.42 -23.28
N GLU A 374 -29.97 -9.37 -22.43
CA GLU A 374 -30.92 -10.40 -22.84
C GLU A 374 -32.32 -9.81 -23.11
N VAL A 375 -32.94 -10.23 -24.22
CA VAL A 375 -34.35 -9.93 -24.55
C VAL A 375 -35.21 -11.18 -24.49
N GLU A 376 -36.53 -10.98 -24.32
CA GLU A 376 -37.48 -12.10 -24.23
C GLU A 376 -37.64 -12.85 -25.55
N GLY A 377 -37.58 -12.15 -26.69
CA GLY A 377 -37.88 -12.72 -28.01
C GLY A 377 -36.97 -12.21 -29.13
N HIS A 378 -37.00 -12.91 -30.26
CA HIS A 378 -36.32 -12.54 -31.50
C HIS A 378 -37.33 -12.56 -32.65
N PRO A 379 -37.27 -11.64 -33.63
CA PRO A 379 -38.28 -11.56 -34.70
C PRO A 379 -38.38 -12.82 -35.57
N THR A 380 -37.32 -13.63 -35.63
CA THR A 380 -37.22 -14.80 -36.52
C THR A 380 -37.11 -16.13 -35.78
N TYR A 381 -36.66 -16.14 -34.52
CA TYR A 381 -36.25 -17.36 -33.83
C TYR A 381 -37.01 -17.51 -32.50
N GLU A 382 -37.17 -18.76 -32.07
CA GLU A 382 -37.92 -19.12 -30.85
C GLU A 382 -36.99 -19.80 -29.83
N LYS A 383 -37.10 -19.46 -28.54
CA LYS A 383 -36.35 -20.13 -27.46
C LYS A 383 -36.70 -21.61 -27.39
N ASN A 384 -35.73 -22.44 -27.01
CA ASN A 384 -35.80 -23.90 -26.87
C ASN A 384 -36.13 -24.71 -28.14
N LYS A 385 -36.27 -24.05 -29.30
CA LYS A 385 -36.42 -24.70 -30.61
C LYS A 385 -35.06 -24.99 -31.23
N TRP A 386 -34.99 -26.07 -32.03
CA TRP A 386 -33.78 -26.48 -32.73
C TRP A 386 -33.56 -25.65 -33.99
N TYR A 387 -32.32 -25.22 -34.20
CA TYR A 387 -31.86 -24.59 -35.43
C TYR A 387 -30.48 -25.10 -35.79
N ALA A 388 -30.08 -24.91 -37.04
CA ALA A 388 -28.71 -25.08 -37.46
C ALA A 388 -27.94 -23.76 -37.47
N THR A 389 -26.63 -23.85 -37.25
CA THR A 389 -25.68 -22.74 -37.30
C THR A 389 -24.95 -22.71 -38.64
N ASP A 390 -24.28 -21.60 -38.94
CA ASP A 390 -23.36 -21.45 -40.08
C ASP A 390 -22.24 -22.51 -40.14
N SER A 391 -21.80 -22.96 -38.97
CA SER A 391 -20.80 -24.00 -38.73
C SER A 391 -21.38 -25.42 -38.76
N TYR A 392 -22.61 -25.56 -39.27
CA TYR A 392 -23.35 -26.81 -39.43
C TYR A 392 -23.59 -27.57 -38.12
N ARG A 393 -23.65 -26.85 -37.00
CA ARG A 393 -24.06 -27.42 -35.72
C ARG A 393 -25.56 -27.29 -35.57
N ALA A 394 -26.20 -28.29 -34.99
CA ALA A 394 -27.58 -28.15 -34.54
C ALA A 394 -27.59 -27.84 -33.04
N GLY A 395 -28.45 -26.93 -32.62
CA GLY A 395 -28.61 -26.63 -31.21
C GLY A 395 -29.95 -25.98 -30.88
N LYS A 396 -30.28 -25.99 -29.59
CA LYS A 396 -31.45 -25.29 -29.06
C LYS A 396 -31.08 -23.86 -28.71
N VAL A 397 -31.88 -22.91 -29.19
CA VAL A 397 -31.76 -21.51 -28.78
C VAL A 397 -32.06 -21.39 -27.29
N LYS A 398 -31.23 -20.63 -26.57
CA LYS A 398 -31.39 -20.38 -25.13
C LYS A 398 -31.70 -18.93 -24.83
N HIS A 399 -30.92 -18.02 -25.37
CA HIS A 399 -31.01 -16.59 -25.06
C HIS A 399 -30.93 -15.77 -26.35
N PHE A 400 -31.55 -14.60 -26.31
CA PHE A 400 -31.53 -13.59 -27.36
C PHE A 400 -30.95 -12.31 -26.79
N PHE A 401 -30.23 -11.54 -27.58
CA PHE A 401 -29.65 -10.28 -27.15
C PHE A 401 -30.09 -9.13 -28.06
N GLU A 402 -30.14 -7.91 -27.51
CA GLU A 402 -30.63 -6.70 -28.20
C GLU A 402 -29.91 -6.44 -29.53
N ASN A 403 -28.63 -6.80 -29.64
CA ASN A 403 -27.84 -6.64 -30.86
C ASN A 403 -28.09 -7.75 -31.91
N GLY A 404 -29.12 -8.58 -31.73
CA GLY A 404 -29.48 -9.68 -32.63
C GLY A 404 -28.63 -10.94 -32.46
N LYS A 405 -27.70 -10.98 -31.50
CA LYS A 405 -26.97 -12.21 -31.16
C LYS A 405 -27.90 -13.21 -30.47
N ILE A 406 -27.59 -14.50 -30.65
CA ILE A 406 -28.40 -15.62 -30.19
C ILE A 406 -27.46 -16.65 -29.57
N GLN A 407 -27.72 -17.02 -28.32
CA GLN A 407 -26.99 -18.13 -27.68
C GLN A 407 -27.70 -19.46 -27.96
N VAL A 408 -26.92 -20.43 -28.42
CA VAL A 408 -27.38 -21.77 -28.78
C VAL A 408 -26.64 -22.80 -27.94
N GLN A 409 -27.38 -23.73 -27.32
CA GLN A 409 -26.84 -24.95 -26.72
C GLN A 409 -26.78 -26.05 -27.80
N THR A 410 -25.58 -26.43 -28.22
CA THR A 410 -25.38 -27.47 -29.24
C THR A 410 -25.65 -28.87 -28.70
N THR A 411 -25.66 -29.87 -29.59
CA THR A 411 -25.72 -31.30 -29.23
C THR A 411 -24.60 -31.76 -28.29
N GLU A 412 -23.48 -31.03 -28.24
CA GLU A 412 -22.34 -31.30 -27.37
C GLU A 412 -22.42 -30.55 -26.02
N ASP A 413 -23.59 -29.98 -25.69
CA ASP A 413 -23.81 -29.12 -24.52
C ASP A 413 -22.89 -27.87 -24.48
N GLN A 414 -22.37 -27.45 -25.64
CA GLN A 414 -21.60 -26.21 -25.77
C GLN A 414 -22.56 -25.03 -25.94
N LEU A 415 -22.32 -23.94 -25.21
CA LEU A 415 -23.02 -22.68 -25.38
C LEU A 415 -22.21 -21.78 -26.31
N LEU A 416 -22.76 -21.52 -27.50
CA LEU A 416 -22.11 -20.72 -28.54
C LEU A 416 -23.04 -19.60 -28.98
N VAL A 417 -22.47 -18.49 -29.46
CA VAL A 417 -23.23 -17.30 -29.87
C VAL A 417 -23.13 -17.11 -31.38
N TYR A 418 -24.27 -16.86 -32.01
CA TYR A 418 -24.42 -16.67 -33.44
C TYR A 418 -25.30 -15.46 -33.75
N THR A 419 -25.21 -14.91 -34.95
CA THR A 419 -26.09 -13.83 -35.45
C THR A 419 -27.13 -14.33 -36.45
N GLN A 420 -26.95 -15.54 -36.98
CA GLN A 420 -27.86 -16.15 -37.94
C GLN A 420 -27.98 -17.65 -37.68
N LEU A 421 -29.21 -18.13 -37.75
CA LEU A 421 -29.59 -19.53 -37.63
C LEU A 421 -30.48 -19.95 -38.79
N TYR A 422 -30.55 -21.26 -39.04
CA TYR A 422 -31.28 -21.87 -40.15
C TYR A 422 -32.39 -22.77 -39.63
N SER A 423 -33.59 -22.61 -40.17
CA SER A 423 -34.79 -23.27 -39.68
C SER A 423 -34.84 -24.74 -40.08
N GLU A 424 -35.61 -25.52 -39.33
CA GLU A 424 -35.95 -26.90 -39.70
C GLU A 424 -36.87 -26.91 -40.93
N ILE A 425 -36.63 -27.84 -41.85
CA ILE A 425 -37.43 -28.08 -43.06
C ILE A 425 -37.89 -29.53 -43.11
N SER A 426 -39.02 -29.78 -43.78
CA SER A 426 -39.62 -31.11 -43.84
C SER A 426 -38.86 -32.11 -44.71
N ASP A 427 -38.15 -31.62 -45.72
CA ASP A 427 -37.40 -32.43 -46.68
C ASP A 427 -36.26 -31.62 -47.29
N LEU A 428 -35.09 -32.24 -47.43
CA LEU A 428 -33.98 -31.75 -48.24
C LEU A 428 -33.47 -32.86 -49.15
N LEU A 429 -33.78 -32.76 -50.44
CA LEU A 429 -33.34 -33.71 -51.48
C LEU A 429 -33.71 -35.17 -51.17
N GLY A 430 -34.88 -35.40 -50.55
CA GLY A 430 -35.38 -36.71 -50.14
C GLY A 430 -34.96 -37.15 -48.73
N VAL A 431 -34.13 -36.35 -48.04
CA VAL A 431 -33.78 -36.58 -46.63
C VAL A 431 -34.76 -35.82 -45.75
N LYS A 432 -35.49 -36.54 -44.90
CA LYS A 432 -36.48 -36.02 -43.94
C LYS A 432 -36.27 -36.67 -42.57
N ALA A 433 -37.05 -36.24 -41.58
CA ALA A 433 -37.06 -36.92 -40.28
C ALA A 433 -37.36 -38.42 -40.47
N ASN A 434 -36.62 -39.26 -39.75
CA ASN A 434 -36.57 -40.73 -39.84
C ASN A 434 -35.93 -41.29 -41.12
N SER A 435 -35.41 -40.47 -42.04
CA SER A 435 -34.57 -40.98 -43.12
C SER A 435 -33.30 -41.63 -42.56
N GLU A 436 -32.80 -42.62 -43.28
CA GLU A 436 -31.54 -43.29 -42.95
C GLU A 436 -30.39 -42.59 -43.68
N ILE A 437 -29.36 -42.24 -42.93
CA ILE A 437 -28.14 -41.64 -43.46
C ILE A 437 -26.94 -42.49 -43.05
N ALA A 438 -25.83 -42.29 -43.75
CA ALA A 438 -24.54 -42.86 -43.42
C ALA A 438 -23.60 -41.74 -42.93
N ASP A 439 -22.96 -41.96 -41.78
CA ASP A 439 -21.93 -41.06 -41.25
C ASP A 439 -20.56 -41.23 -41.95
N LEU A 440 -19.53 -40.53 -41.45
CA LEU A 440 -18.15 -40.63 -41.96
C LEU A 440 -17.58 -42.05 -41.97
N GLN A 441 -18.13 -42.97 -41.17
CA GLN A 441 -17.73 -44.36 -41.08
C GLN A 441 -18.71 -45.29 -41.83
N PHE A 442 -19.62 -44.72 -42.62
CA PHE A 442 -20.74 -45.40 -43.26
C PHE A 442 -21.64 -46.16 -42.28
N LYS A 443 -21.66 -45.74 -41.01
CA LYS A 443 -22.59 -46.30 -40.04
C LYS A 443 -23.97 -45.71 -40.26
N LYS A 444 -24.94 -46.59 -40.19
CA LYS A 444 -26.36 -46.25 -40.27
C LYS A 444 -26.75 -45.36 -39.10
N ALA A 445 -27.35 -44.23 -39.41
CA ALA A 445 -27.91 -43.31 -38.44
C ALA A 445 -29.30 -42.84 -38.91
N ASN A 446 -30.13 -42.46 -37.95
CA ASN A 446 -31.48 -41.97 -38.23
C ASN A 446 -31.51 -40.46 -38.08
N VAL A 447 -32.10 -39.78 -39.05
CA VAL A 447 -32.27 -38.34 -39.02
C VAL A 447 -33.38 -37.96 -38.04
N SER A 448 -33.08 -37.05 -37.12
CA SER A 448 -34.08 -36.45 -36.23
C SER A 448 -34.66 -35.16 -36.81
N ALA A 449 -33.83 -34.34 -37.47
CA ALA A 449 -34.25 -33.09 -38.10
C ALA A 449 -33.32 -32.70 -39.26
N VAL A 450 -33.82 -31.90 -40.20
CA VAL A 450 -33.08 -31.38 -41.36
C VAL A 450 -33.28 -29.86 -41.44
N PHE A 451 -32.24 -29.12 -41.80
CA PHE A 451 -32.24 -27.65 -41.77
C PHE A 451 -31.91 -27.03 -43.14
N GLU A 452 -32.34 -25.78 -43.36
CA GLU A 452 -32.25 -25.06 -44.66
C GLU A 452 -30.83 -24.94 -45.24
N ASN A 453 -29.81 -24.89 -44.39
CA ASN A 453 -28.41 -24.80 -44.79
C ASN A 453 -27.78 -26.16 -45.17
N GLY A 454 -28.55 -27.24 -45.12
CA GLY A 454 -28.06 -28.59 -45.35
C GLY A 454 -27.55 -29.29 -44.10
N THR A 455 -27.69 -28.71 -42.91
CA THR A 455 -27.41 -29.45 -41.67
C THR A 455 -28.48 -30.50 -41.41
N VAL A 456 -28.06 -31.63 -40.86
CA VAL A 456 -28.89 -32.74 -40.43
C VAL A 456 -28.52 -33.07 -38.99
N LEU A 457 -29.52 -33.06 -38.11
CA LEU A 457 -29.41 -33.60 -36.76
C LEU A 457 -29.77 -35.08 -36.83
N TYR A 458 -28.89 -35.96 -36.34
CA TYR A 458 -29.06 -37.40 -36.45
C TYR A 458 -28.64 -38.12 -35.18
N GLU A 459 -29.13 -39.35 -35.06
CA GLU A 459 -28.89 -40.23 -33.93
C GLU A 459 -28.34 -41.57 -34.41
N PHE A 460 -27.28 -42.04 -33.76
CA PHE A 460 -26.70 -43.34 -34.04
C PHE A 460 -26.40 -44.09 -32.74
N LYS A 461 -26.42 -45.42 -32.82
CA LYS A 461 -26.07 -46.29 -31.70
C LYS A 461 -24.57 -46.55 -31.70
N ASN A 462 -23.91 -46.26 -30.57
CA ASN A 462 -22.54 -46.67 -30.30
C ASN A 462 -22.53 -47.61 -29.09
N GLY A 463 -22.66 -48.91 -29.35
CA GLY A 463 -22.98 -49.90 -28.31
C GLY A 463 -24.37 -49.67 -27.74
N LEU A 464 -24.48 -49.49 -26.42
CA LEU A 464 -25.75 -49.24 -25.72
C LEU A 464 -26.14 -47.75 -25.66
N LYS A 465 -25.24 -46.82 -26.01
CA LYS A 465 -25.51 -45.38 -25.96
C LYS A 465 -26.05 -44.88 -27.30
N VAL A 466 -27.13 -44.12 -27.26
CA VAL A 466 -27.60 -43.30 -28.38
C VAL A 466 -26.85 -41.98 -28.34
N ILE A 467 -26.17 -41.63 -29.42
CA ILE A 467 -25.43 -40.36 -29.55
C ILE A 467 -26.18 -39.49 -30.54
N LYS A 468 -26.44 -38.24 -30.16
CA LYS A 468 -26.94 -37.20 -31.07
C LYS A 468 -25.77 -36.42 -31.63
N ALA A 469 -25.78 -36.16 -32.93
CA ALA A 469 -24.77 -35.35 -33.59
C ALA A 469 -25.41 -34.56 -34.73
N SER A 470 -24.76 -33.48 -35.14
CA SER A 470 -25.15 -32.71 -36.31
C SER A 470 -24.06 -32.75 -37.36
N ALA A 471 -24.44 -32.87 -38.63
CA ALA A 471 -23.54 -32.88 -39.77
C ALA A 471 -24.15 -32.18 -40.97
N LYS A 472 -23.31 -31.73 -41.90
CA LYS A 472 -23.78 -31.26 -43.20
C LYS A 472 -24.15 -32.45 -44.10
N LEU A 473 -25.24 -32.38 -44.87
CA LEU A 473 -25.55 -33.36 -45.90
C LEU A 473 -24.68 -33.12 -47.13
N PHE A 474 -23.93 -34.13 -47.54
CA PHE A 474 -23.00 -34.07 -48.66
C PHE A 474 -23.71 -33.74 -49.98
N GLY A 475 -23.04 -33.01 -50.85
CA GLY A 475 -23.55 -32.69 -52.18
C GLY A 475 -24.75 -31.73 -52.18
N THR A 476 -25.15 -31.23 -51.01
CA THR A 476 -26.23 -30.25 -50.91
C THR A 476 -25.68 -28.83 -51.02
N LYS A 477 -26.22 -28.09 -51.99
CA LYS A 477 -26.24 -26.63 -51.93
C LYS A 477 -27.44 -26.31 -51.03
N GLY A 478 -27.21 -25.97 -49.77
CA GLY A 478 -28.28 -25.37 -48.97
C GLY A 478 -28.86 -24.17 -49.74
N ASN A 479 -30.09 -23.76 -49.45
CA ASN A 479 -30.80 -22.72 -50.22
C ASN A 479 -30.09 -21.35 -50.26
N ILE A 480 -28.95 -21.21 -49.55
CA ILE A 480 -28.27 -19.95 -49.23
C ILE A 480 -26.75 -20.01 -49.58
N LEU A 481 -26.20 -21.13 -50.07
CA LEU A 481 -24.74 -21.29 -50.26
C LEU A 481 -24.27 -21.19 -51.73
N SER A 482 -23.07 -20.61 -51.93
CA SER A 482 -22.41 -20.56 -53.23
C SER A 482 -21.78 -21.90 -53.63
N GLU A 483 -21.57 -22.12 -54.92
CA GLU A 483 -20.89 -23.31 -55.46
C GLU A 483 -19.45 -23.48 -54.94
N GLN A 484 -18.76 -22.36 -54.69
CA GLN A 484 -17.44 -22.33 -54.09
C GLN A 484 -17.44 -22.92 -52.67
N GLN A 485 -18.45 -22.63 -51.85
CA GLN A 485 -18.53 -23.16 -50.49
C GLN A 485 -18.76 -24.67 -50.50
N ALA A 486 -19.63 -25.17 -51.38
CA ALA A 486 -19.86 -26.61 -51.53
C ALA A 486 -18.59 -27.38 -51.93
N GLN A 487 -17.74 -26.76 -52.76
CA GLN A 487 -16.43 -27.31 -53.10
C GLN A 487 -15.49 -27.32 -51.88
N LEU A 488 -15.38 -26.20 -51.15
CA LEU A 488 -14.55 -26.12 -49.95
C LEU A 488 -14.94 -27.15 -48.89
N ASP A 489 -16.24 -27.39 -48.71
CA ASP A 489 -16.73 -28.40 -47.75
C ASP A 489 -16.35 -29.82 -48.19
N THR A 490 -16.43 -30.10 -49.51
CA THR A 490 -16.01 -31.39 -50.09
C THR A 490 -14.50 -31.62 -49.88
N GLU A 491 -13.70 -30.59 -50.10
CA GLU A 491 -12.24 -30.65 -49.90
C GLU A 491 -11.87 -30.83 -48.42
N ALA A 492 -12.52 -30.07 -47.53
CA ALA A 492 -12.34 -30.19 -46.08
C ALA A 492 -12.72 -31.58 -45.58
N TRP A 493 -13.82 -32.15 -46.10
CA TRP A 493 -14.23 -33.51 -45.78
C TRP A 493 -13.18 -34.54 -46.19
N LEU A 494 -12.69 -34.47 -47.43
CA LEU A 494 -11.67 -35.38 -47.97
C LEU A 494 -10.37 -35.33 -47.17
N GLN A 495 -9.91 -34.14 -46.81
CA GLN A 495 -8.72 -33.96 -45.99
C GLN A 495 -8.88 -34.51 -44.57
N ASN A 496 -10.07 -34.37 -43.98
CA ASN A 496 -10.35 -34.92 -42.66
C ASN A 496 -10.50 -36.45 -42.67
N LEU A 497 -11.15 -37.02 -43.70
CA LEU A 497 -11.19 -38.46 -43.90
C LEU A 497 -9.77 -39.03 -44.06
N ALA A 498 -8.94 -38.37 -44.87
CA ALA A 498 -7.52 -38.72 -45.04
C ALA A 498 -6.78 -38.69 -43.71
N ARG A 499 -7.00 -37.67 -42.88
CA ARG A 499 -6.43 -37.56 -41.54
C ARG A 499 -6.87 -38.72 -40.64
N VAL A 500 -8.16 -39.04 -40.59
CA VAL A 500 -8.69 -40.16 -39.79
C VAL A 500 -8.06 -41.50 -40.21
N LEU A 501 -7.96 -41.75 -41.53
CA LEU A 501 -7.39 -42.99 -42.07
C LEU A 501 -5.86 -43.06 -41.96
N ALA A 502 -5.18 -41.91 -41.94
CA ALA A 502 -3.75 -41.83 -41.69
C ALA A 502 -3.37 -42.30 -40.27
N PHE A 503 -4.23 -42.02 -39.29
CA PHE A 503 -4.05 -42.40 -37.88
C PHE A 503 -4.40 -43.87 -37.57
N SER A 504 -4.30 -44.76 -38.55
CA SER A 504 -4.69 -46.17 -38.42
C SER A 504 -4.13 -46.86 -37.16
N THR A 505 -5.02 -47.59 -36.48
CA THR A 505 -4.85 -48.52 -35.35
C THR A 505 -4.85 -47.93 -33.92
N ASP A 506 -5.88 -48.30 -33.15
CA ASP A 506 -6.11 -48.20 -31.69
C ASP A 506 -6.13 -46.83 -30.97
N ALA A 507 -5.60 -45.74 -31.53
CA ALA A 507 -5.57 -44.44 -30.84
C ALA A 507 -6.85 -43.58 -31.01
N LEU A 508 -7.82 -44.00 -31.84
CA LEU A 508 -9.04 -43.25 -32.19
C LEU A 508 -10.20 -43.39 -31.18
N ARG A 509 -9.89 -43.63 -29.90
CA ARG A 509 -10.87 -43.46 -28.81
C ARG A 509 -10.92 -42.03 -28.27
N SER A 510 -10.21 -41.07 -28.87
CA SER A 510 -10.33 -39.66 -28.49
C SER A 510 -11.46 -38.99 -29.30
N PRO A 511 -12.57 -38.58 -28.64
CA PRO A 511 -13.65 -37.83 -29.28
C PRO A 511 -13.20 -36.48 -29.87
N LEU A 512 -12.03 -35.97 -29.45
CA LEU A 512 -11.54 -34.63 -29.83
C LEU A 512 -11.13 -34.51 -31.30
N ALA A 513 -10.71 -35.59 -31.97
CA ALA A 513 -10.38 -35.54 -33.40
C ALA A 513 -11.63 -35.34 -34.29
N PHE A 514 -12.81 -35.71 -33.79
CA PHE A 514 -14.09 -35.52 -34.49
C PHE A 514 -14.62 -34.08 -34.42
N LEU A 515 -14.14 -33.26 -33.47
CA LEU A 515 -14.72 -31.94 -33.17
C LEU A 515 -14.20 -30.80 -34.06
N THR A 516 -13.18 -31.04 -34.90
CA THR A 516 -12.55 -29.99 -35.74
C THR A 516 -12.85 -30.12 -37.23
N ALA A 517 -13.54 -31.18 -37.64
CA ALA A 517 -14.07 -31.33 -38.98
C ALA A 517 -15.53 -30.87 -38.98
N ILE A 518 -16.03 -30.25 -40.04
CA ILE A 518 -17.47 -30.23 -40.30
C ILE A 518 -17.82 -31.69 -40.63
N PRO A 519 -18.48 -32.45 -39.74
CA PRO A 519 -18.88 -33.80 -40.09
C PRO A 519 -19.86 -33.69 -41.26
N THR A 520 -19.68 -34.52 -42.28
CA THR A 520 -20.59 -34.59 -43.42
C THR A 520 -21.19 -35.99 -43.48
N VAL A 521 -22.48 -36.06 -43.73
CA VAL A 521 -23.28 -37.29 -43.85
C VAL A 521 -23.84 -37.42 -45.26
N VAL A 522 -24.19 -38.63 -45.67
CA VAL A 522 -24.82 -38.89 -46.98
C VAL A 522 -26.13 -39.64 -46.79
N ALA A 523 -27.11 -39.43 -47.66
CA ALA A 523 -28.30 -40.27 -47.70
C ALA A 523 -27.87 -41.73 -47.97
N PHE A 524 -28.41 -42.69 -47.21
CA PHE A 524 -27.90 -44.07 -47.21
C PHE A 524 -28.01 -44.72 -48.61
N GLU A 525 -29.10 -44.43 -49.33
CA GLU A 525 -29.34 -44.88 -50.70
C GLU A 525 -28.40 -44.25 -51.73
N LYS A 526 -27.82 -43.07 -51.43
CA LYS A 526 -26.89 -42.34 -52.31
C LYS A 526 -25.42 -42.59 -51.96
N VAL A 527 -25.12 -43.49 -51.02
CA VAL A 527 -23.75 -43.80 -50.58
C VAL A 527 -22.87 -44.24 -51.75
N ALA A 528 -23.37 -45.13 -52.61
CA ALA A 528 -22.60 -45.66 -53.74
C ALA A 528 -22.27 -44.56 -54.77
N GLU A 529 -23.27 -43.78 -55.20
CA GLU A 529 -23.10 -42.65 -56.12
C GLU A 529 -22.15 -41.59 -55.55
N THR A 530 -22.28 -41.28 -54.26
CA THR A 530 -21.41 -40.31 -53.57
C THR A 530 -19.96 -40.80 -53.53
N LYS A 531 -19.73 -42.08 -53.25
CA LYS A 531 -18.38 -42.68 -53.29
C LYS A 531 -17.75 -42.50 -54.67
N GLU A 532 -18.48 -42.78 -55.73
CA GLU A 532 -17.99 -42.60 -57.11
C GLU A 532 -17.66 -41.13 -57.42
N LEU A 533 -18.52 -40.20 -57.00
CA LEU A 533 -18.29 -38.76 -57.17
C LEU A 533 -17.05 -38.28 -56.42
N LEU A 534 -16.85 -38.74 -55.17
CA LEU A 534 -15.68 -38.43 -54.36
C LEU A 534 -14.40 -39.04 -54.95
N ILE A 535 -14.46 -40.29 -55.43
CA ILE A 535 -13.35 -40.95 -56.12
C ILE A 535 -12.98 -40.17 -57.40
N LYS A 536 -13.97 -39.74 -58.18
CA LYS A 536 -13.77 -38.94 -59.40
C LYS A 536 -13.16 -37.57 -59.07
N HIS A 537 -13.62 -36.93 -58.01
CA HIS A 537 -13.10 -35.64 -57.55
C HIS A 537 -11.64 -35.76 -57.07
N LEU A 538 -11.34 -36.76 -56.21
CA LEU A 538 -9.98 -37.09 -55.79
C LEU A 538 -9.06 -37.47 -56.95
N GLY A 539 -9.60 -38.12 -57.98
CA GLY A 539 -8.87 -38.45 -59.22
C GLY A 539 -8.43 -37.20 -59.98
N LYS A 540 -9.34 -36.22 -60.12
CA LYS A 540 -9.06 -34.93 -60.77
C LYS A 540 -8.17 -34.01 -59.92
N ASN A 541 -8.20 -34.16 -58.60
CA ASN A 541 -7.50 -33.28 -57.66
C ASN A 541 -6.54 -34.07 -56.73
N PRO A 542 -5.45 -34.67 -57.26
CA PRO A 542 -4.54 -35.50 -56.47
C PRO A 542 -3.83 -34.72 -55.35
N LYS A 543 -3.71 -33.40 -55.49
CA LYS A 543 -3.07 -32.52 -54.50
C LYS A 543 -3.89 -32.35 -53.20
N LEU A 544 -5.17 -32.73 -53.18
CA LEU A 544 -6.00 -32.67 -51.98
C LEU A 544 -5.50 -33.62 -50.88
N ILE A 545 -4.91 -34.75 -51.27
CA ILE A 545 -4.25 -35.69 -50.36
C ILE A 545 -2.86 -35.99 -50.95
N PRO A 546 -1.84 -35.16 -50.62
CA PRO A 546 -0.52 -35.27 -51.23
C PRO A 546 0.20 -36.58 -50.92
N ASP A 547 -0.07 -37.19 -49.76
CA ASP A 547 0.54 -38.44 -49.36
C ASP A 547 -0.10 -39.63 -50.12
N PRO A 548 0.66 -40.33 -50.98
CA PRO A 548 0.12 -41.41 -51.80
C PRO A 548 -0.36 -42.62 -50.98
N ASN A 549 0.22 -42.89 -49.81
CA ASN A 549 -0.22 -43.99 -48.95
C ASN A 549 -1.55 -43.67 -48.25
N ILE A 550 -1.70 -42.43 -47.78
CA ILE A 550 -2.96 -41.97 -47.19
C ILE A 550 -4.04 -41.88 -48.26
N ARG A 551 -3.70 -41.36 -49.45
CA ARG A 551 -4.61 -41.32 -50.60
C ARG A 551 -5.05 -42.73 -51.01
N LYS A 552 -4.14 -43.71 -51.03
CA LYS A 552 -4.46 -45.12 -51.26
C LYS A 552 -5.45 -45.63 -50.22
N LYS A 553 -5.20 -45.43 -48.93
CA LYS A 553 -6.13 -45.79 -47.84
C LYS A 553 -7.51 -45.13 -47.98
N VAL A 554 -7.56 -43.88 -48.42
CA VAL A 554 -8.83 -43.16 -48.66
C VAL A 554 -9.57 -43.76 -49.86
N LEU A 555 -8.87 -44.07 -50.95
CA LEU A 555 -9.47 -44.73 -52.12
C LEU A 555 -9.95 -46.16 -51.80
N GLU A 556 -9.17 -46.92 -51.01
CA GLU A 556 -9.56 -48.23 -50.48
C GLU A 556 -10.81 -48.11 -49.60
N PHE A 557 -10.84 -47.13 -48.68
CA PHE A 557 -12.00 -46.88 -47.82
C PHE A 557 -13.26 -46.50 -48.60
N LEU A 558 -13.13 -45.75 -49.69
CA LEU A 558 -14.23 -45.40 -50.58
C LEU A 558 -14.66 -46.56 -51.50
N GLY A 559 -14.01 -47.73 -51.42
CA GLY A 559 -14.38 -48.94 -52.14
C GLY A 559 -13.81 -49.06 -53.55
N LYS A 560 -12.77 -48.29 -53.91
CA LYS A 560 -12.05 -48.49 -55.17
C LYS A 560 -11.02 -49.61 -54.98
N GLU A 561 -11.13 -50.71 -55.72
CA GLU A 561 -10.02 -51.65 -55.87
C GLU A 561 -8.85 -50.89 -56.50
N THR A 562 -7.78 -50.70 -55.74
CA THR A 562 -6.57 -50.07 -56.26
C THR A 562 -5.80 -51.13 -57.02
N SER A 563 -5.91 -51.16 -58.35
CA SER A 563 -4.81 -51.69 -59.17
C SER A 563 -3.56 -50.85 -58.86
N ASP A 564 -2.40 -51.48 -58.78
CA ASP A 564 -1.12 -50.81 -58.51
C ASP A 564 -0.86 -49.71 -59.56
N ASP A 565 -1.32 -48.49 -59.27
CA ASP A 565 -0.91 -47.30 -60.00
C ASP A 565 0.53 -46.99 -59.60
N SER A 566 1.44 -47.60 -60.36
CA SER A 566 2.85 -47.29 -60.37
C SER A 566 3.07 -45.80 -60.61
N ALA A 567 3.72 -45.17 -59.62
CA ALA A 567 4.60 -44.00 -59.71
C ALA A 567 4.32 -42.96 -60.81
N THR A 568 3.76 -41.82 -60.40
CA THR A 568 4.32 -40.53 -60.83
C THR A 568 5.09 -39.93 -59.66
N THR A 569 6.39 -40.18 -59.66
CA THR A 569 7.39 -39.52 -58.82
C THR A 569 7.40 -38.03 -59.15
N VAL A 570 6.70 -37.23 -58.36
CA VAL A 570 7.10 -35.84 -58.17
C VAL A 570 8.25 -35.88 -57.16
N ASN A 571 9.48 -35.73 -57.64
CA ASN A 571 10.64 -35.53 -56.77
C ASN A 571 10.46 -34.25 -55.97
N PRO A 572 10.37 -34.28 -54.62
CA PRO A 572 10.80 -33.14 -53.85
C PRO A 572 12.33 -33.15 -53.86
N THR A 573 12.93 -32.14 -54.46
CA THR A 573 14.35 -31.84 -54.29
C THR A 573 14.58 -31.57 -52.80
N VAL A 574 15.08 -32.57 -52.08
CA VAL A 574 15.52 -32.43 -50.68
C VAL A 574 17.02 -32.21 -50.71
N ASP A 575 17.42 -31.00 -50.33
CA ASP A 575 18.78 -30.60 -50.04
C ASP A 575 19.39 -31.52 -48.94
N PRO A 576 20.56 -32.14 -49.14
CA PRO A 576 21.15 -33.08 -48.18
C PRO A 576 21.77 -32.33 -47.00
N GLY A 577 20.93 -31.93 -46.05
CA GLY A 577 21.32 -31.32 -44.79
C GLY A 577 20.22 -31.39 -43.74
N VAL A 578 19.56 -32.54 -43.60
CA VAL A 578 18.35 -32.66 -42.77
C VAL A 578 18.67 -33.19 -41.37
N GLY A 579 18.75 -32.27 -40.40
CA GLY A 579 18.28 -32.53 -39.05
C GLY A 579 16.76 -32.64 -39.05
N PHE A 580 16.20 -33.59 -38.31
CA PHE A 580 14.76 -33.78 -38.23
C PHE A 580 14.18 -32.82 -37.18
N VAL A 581 13.37 -31.85 -37.62
CA VAL A 581 12.69 -30.93 -36.69
C VAL A 581 11.30 -31.46 -36.37
N LEU A 582 11.07 -31.85 -35.11
CA LEU A 582 9.75 -32.16 -34.58
C LEU A 582 9.13 -30.85 -34.06
N ARG A 583 7.93 -30.46 -34.49
CA ARG A 583 7.23 -29.28 -33.92
C ARG A 583 6.01 -29.73 -33.14
N LEU A 584 6.00 -29.43 -31.84
CA LEU A 584 4.85 -29.59 -30.95
C LEU A 584 4.37 -28.20 -30.56
N ASN A 585 3.18 -27.80 -31.00
CA ASN A 585 2.68 -26.42 -30.89
C ASN A 585 1.86 -26.17 -29.60
N ASN A 586 2.22 -26.76 -28.45
CA ASN A 586 1.51 -26.48 -27.20
C ASN A 586 2.48 -26.30 -26.01
N PRO A 587 2.49 -25.13 -25.35
CA PRO A 587 3.37 -24.86 -24.22
C PRO A 587 3.06 -25.69 -22.96
N ASN A 588 1.90 -26.34 -22.88
CA ASN A 588 1.49 -27.14 -21.72
C ASN A 588 2.23 -28.49 -21.58
N TYR A 589 3.03 -28.91 -22.55
CA TYR A 589 3.74 -30.20 -22.53
C TYR A 589 4.98 -30.22 -21.62
N LEU A 590 5.41 -29.08 -21.06
CA LEU A 590 6.66 -28.98 -20.29
C LEU A 590 6.70 -29.95 -19.08
N PRO A 591 5.66 -30.04 -18.23
CA PRO A 591 5.65 -30.94 -17.08
C PRO A 591 5.67 -32.42 -17.49
N GLU A 592 5.03 -32.75 -18.61
CA GLU A 592 4.89 -34.12 -19.12
C GLU A 592 6.19 -34.60 -19.76
N VAL A 593 6.88 -33.74 -20.52
CA VAL A 593 8.22 -34.03 -21.07
C VAL A 593 9.26 -34.13 -19.96
N ASP A 594 9.20 -33.27 -18.94
CA ASP A 594 10.06 -33.32 -17.76
C ASP A 594 9.88 -34.64 -16.98
N GLN A 595 8.64 -35.04 -16.70
CA GLN A 595 8.33 -36.33 -16.08
C GLN A 595 8.84 -37.50 -16.92
N LEU A 596 8.72 -37.44 -18.24
CA LEU A 596 9.18 -38.48 -19.15
C LEU A 596 10.71 -38.62 -19.14
N PHE A 597 11.44 -37.50 -19.20
CA PHE A 597 12.91 -37.53 -19.16
C PHE A 597 13.42 -38.04 -17.81
N LYS A 598 12.79 -37.63 -16.70
CA LYS A 598 13.06 -38.18 -15.36
C LYS A 598 12.77 -39.68 -15.30
N ALA A 599 11.60 -40.14 -15.75
CA ALA A 599 11.21 -41.55 -15.74
C ALA A 599 12.15 -42.45 -16.56
N LYS A 600 12.70 -41.92 -17.67
CA LYS A 600 13.64 -42.64 -18.53
C LYS A 600 15.12 -42.41 -18.18
N LYS A 601 15.40 -41.66 -17.10
CA LYS A 601 16.76 -41.31 -16.62
C LYS A 601 17.62 -40.67 -17.70
N ILE A 602 17.05 -39.77 -18.50
CA ILE A 602 17.77 -39.06 -19.55
C ILE A 602 18.30 -37.75 -18.96
N PRO A 603 19.61 -37.47 -18.97
CA PRO A 603 20.14 -36.22 -18.47
C PRO A 603 19.78 -35.05 -19.38
N TYR A 604 19.35 -33.93 -18.78
CA TYR A 604 18.99 -32.70 -19.48
C TYR A 604 19.38 -31.47 -18.67
N SER A 605 19.48 -30.33 -19.35
CA SER A 605 19.73 -29.01 -18.74
C SER A 605 18.72 -27.99 -19.23
N LEU A 606 18.27 -27.13 -18.31
CA LEU A 606 17.39 -25.99 -18.58
C LEU A 606 18.24 -24.73 -18.79
N VAL A 607 17.91 -23.97 -19.83
CA VAL A 607 18.58 -22.70 -20.16
C VAL A 607 17.48 -21.69 -20.50
N ASP A 608 17.55 -20.53 -19.86
CA ASP A 608 16.61 -19.41 -20.01
C ASP A 608 16.88 -18.67 -21.34
N ILE A 609 15.90 -18.64 -22.26
CA ILE A 609 16.05 -18.00 -23.59
C ILE A 609 14.69 -17.51 -24.09
N ILE A 610 14.67 -16.35 -24.77
CA ILE A 610 13.47 -15.74 -25.36
C ILE A 610 13.28 -16.22 -26.81
N THR A 611 12.30 -17.10 -27.06
CA THR A 611 11.92 -17.54 -28.43
C THR A 611 10.40 -17.64 -28.61
N ARG A 612 9.82 -16.87 -29.54
CA ARG A 612 8.36 -16.59 -29.67
C ARG A 612 7.43 -17.74 -30.08
N THR A 613 7.91 -18.99 -30.18
CA THR A 613 7.05 -20.14 -30.50
C THR A 613 7.65 -21.42 -29.95
N PRO A 614 6.87 -22.26 -29.24
CA PRO A 614 7.39 -23.51 -28.71
C PRO A 614 7.73 -24.54 -29.81
N SER A 615 8.90 -25.19 -29.73
CA SER A 615 9.38 -26.20 -30.68
C SER A 615 10.20 -27.30 -29.99
N LEU A 616 10.22 -28.54 -30.51
CA LEU A 616 11.03 -29.66 -29.98
C LEU A 616 11.96 -30.23 -31.07
N ASP A 617 13.15 -29.68 -31.22
CA ASP A 617 14.08 -30.10 -32.27
C ASP A 617 14.79 -31.41 -31.92
N LEU A 618 14.95 -32.34 -32.87
CA LEU A 618 15.69 -33.59 -32.69
C LEU A 618 16.87 -33.67 -33.67
N GLU A 619 18.07 -33.53 -33.14
CA GLU A 619 19.30 -33.70 -33.90
C GLU A 619 19.84 -35.12 -33.74
N ILE A 620 20.16 -35.78 -34.85
CA ILE A 620 20.69 -37.14 -34.86
C ILE A 620 22.08 -37.12 -35.49
N GLY A 621 23.08 -37.49 -34.69
CA GLY A 621 24.46 -37.70 -35.14
C GLY A 621 24.77 -39.19 -35.26
N GLU A 622 25.42 -39.57 -36.36
CA GLU A 622 25.94 -40.92 -36.58
C GLU A 622 27.45 -40.85 -36.74
N ARG A 623 28.19 -41.63 -35.93
CA ARG A 623 29.64 -41.78 -36.04
C ARG A 623 29.99 -43.25 -36.14
N SER A 624 30.36 -43.69 -37.34
CA SER A 624 30.72 -45.08 -37.63
C SER A 624 32.19 -45.34 -37.31
N GLY A 625 32.46 -46.40 -36.55
CA GLY A 625 33.79 -46.97 -36.32
C GLY A 625 33.90 -48.38 -36.89
N LEU A 626 35.09 -48.99 -36.81
CA LEU A 626 35.42 -50.25 -37.50
C LEU A 626 34.47 -51.42 -37.15
N LEU A 627 34.01 -51.51 -35.89
CA LEU A 627 33.17 -52.60 -35.37
C LEU A 627 31.86 -52.14 -34.72
N SER A 628 31.64 -50.83 -34.63
CA SER A 628 30.45 -50.27 -34.00
C SER A 628 30.07 -48.92 -34.59
N THR A 629 28.78 -48.61 -34.58
CA THR A 629 28.27 -47.29 -34.93
C THR A 629 27.73 -46.64 -33.67
N THR A 630 28.17 -45.42 -33.38
CA THR A 630 27.66 -44.63 -32.26
C THR A 630 26.59 -43.70 -32.78
N CYS A 631 25.40 -43.80 -32.20
CA CYS A 631 24.25 -42.96 -32.54
C CYS A 631 24.01 -41.99 -31.39
N SER A 632 24.19 -40.71 -31.63
CA SER A 632 23.87 -39.63 -30.68
C SER A 632 22.55 -38.97 -31.08
N MET A 633 21.66 -38.78 -30.12
CA MET A 633 20.40 -38.05 -30.28
C MET A 633 20.43 -36.86 -29.33
N ARG A 634 20.09 -35.67 -29.81
CA ARG A 634 19.92 -34.47 -29.00
C ARG A 634 18.52 -33.91 -29.23
N PHE A 635 17.78 -33.72 -28.15
CA PHE A 635 16.43 -33.16 -28.13
C PHE A 635 16.53 -31.75 -27.56
N LYS A 636 15.94 -30.76 -28.22
CA LYS A 636 15.89 -29.37 -27.75
C LYS A 636 14.45 -28.89 -27.77
N LEU A 637 13.81 -28.84 -26.60
CA LEU A 637 12.53 -28.16 -26.43
C LEU A 637 12.81 -26.67 -26.21
N SER A 638 12.16 -25.79 -26.93
CA SER A 638 12.22 -24.34 -26.72
C SER A 638 10.79 -23.84 -26.51
N THR A 639 10.58 -22.89 -25.61
CA THR A 639 9.32 -22.16 -25.37
C THR A 639 9.60 -20.66 -25.34
N ASP A 640 8.59 -19.84 -25.05
CA ASP A 640 8.75 -18.38 -24.95
C ASP A 640 9.76 -17.97 -23.88
N ASN A 641 9.93 -18.79 -22.83
CA ASN A 641 10.72 -18.45 -21.66
C ASN A 641 11.83 -19.46 -21.34
N TYR A 642 11.78 -20.71 -21.82
CA TYR A 642 12.78 -21.71 -21.45
C TYR A 642 13.13 -22.63 -22.61
N SER A 643 14.38 -23.07 -22.67
CA SER A 643 14.76 -24.21 -23.48
C SER A 643 15.31 -25.36 -22.63
N MET A 644 14.91 -26.58 -22.96
CA MET A 644 15.39 -27.80 -22.34
C MET A 644 16.12 -28.63 -23.38
N THR A 645 17.40 -28.90 -23.15
CA THR A 645 18.19 -29.77 -24.03
C THR A 645 18.51 -31.08 -23.34
N ALA A 646 18.10 -32.19 -23.93
CA ALA A 646 18.42 -33.54 -23.49
C ALA A 646 19.26 -34.25 -24.53
N SER A 647 20.19 -35.12 -24.13
CA SER A 647 20.95 -35.91 -25.09
C SER A 647 21.09 -37.35 -24.66
N ARG A 648 21.13 -38.25 -25.65
CA ARG A 648 21.31 -39.67 -25.44
C ARG A 648 22.18 -40.26 -26.52
N THR A 649 23.22 -40.96 -26.10
CA THR A 649 24.14 -41.66 -27.01
C THR A 649 24.01 -43.16 -26.82
N LYS A 650 23.95 -43.91 -27.92
CA LYS A 650 23.89 -45.37 -27.90
C LYS A 650 24.86 -45.95 -28.93
N LYS A 651 25.77 -46.80 -28.46
CA LYS A 651 26.65 -47.59 -29.33
C LYS A 651 25.92 -48.85 -29.78
N VAL A 652 25.97 -49.12 -31.07
CA VAL A 652 25.41 -50.31 -31.71
C VAL A 652 26.57 -51.08 -32.34
N PHE A 653 26.89 -52.25 -31.78
CA PHE A 653 27.88 -53.15 -32.36
C PHE A 653 27.25 -53.92 -33.51
N SER A 654 27.94 -53.94 -34.65
CA SER A 654 27.41 -54.46 -35.91
C SER A 654 28.51 -55.27 -36.61
N LEU A 655 28.55 -56.58 -36.36
CA LEU A 655 29.39 -57.52 -37.12
C LEU A 655 28.94 -57.68 -38.59
N PHE A 656 27.71 -57.24 -38.91
CA PHE A 656 27.18 -57.20 -40.27
C PHE A 656 26.54 -55.83 -40.51
N LYS A 657 27.15 -55.01 -41.39
CA LYS A 657 26.68 -53.67 -41.76
C LYS A 657 25.25 -53.72 -42.31
N LYS A 658 24.25 -53.72 -41.42
CA LYS A 658 22.84 -53.52 -41.79
C LYS A 658 22.66 -52.04 -42.12
N LYS A 659 21.97 -51.71 -43.22
CA LYS A 659 21.69 -50.33 -43.63
C LYS A 659 20.97 -49.57 -42.48
N ASN A 660 21.55 -48.46 -42.04
CA ASN A 660 21.03 -47.49 -41.05
C ASN A 660 20.77 -48.00 -39.61
N PRO A 661 21.81 -48.35 -38.84
CA PRO A 661 21.68 -48.75 -37.43
C PRO A 661 21.16 -47.62 -36.53
N CYS A 662 21.49 -46.36 -36.84
CA CYS A 662 21.00 -45.22 -36.06
C CYS A 662 19.53 -44.92 -36.29
N LYS A 663 19.04 -45.00 -37.54
CA LYS A 663 17.61 -44.86 -37.83
C LYS A 663 16.77 -45.82 -37.00
N ARG A 664 17.15 -47.10 -36.95
CA ARG A 664 16.40 -48.12 -36.20
C ARG A 664 16.44 -47.87 -34.68
N THR A 665 17.56 -47.39 -34.17
CA THR A 665 17.73 -47.03 -32.76
C THR A 665 16.88 -45.83 -32.38
N VAL A 666 16.88 -44.79 -33.22
CA VAL A 666 16.05 -43.58 -33.07
C VAL A 666 14.58 -43.95 -33.16
N THR A 667 14.15 -44.70 -34.18
CA THR A 667 12.74 -45.13 -34.31
C THR A 667 12.28 -45.95 -33.09
N LYS A 668 13.13 -46.84 -32.57
CA LYS A 668 12.80 -47.62 -31.37
C LYS A 668 12.69 -46.73 -30.13
N PHE A 669 13.54 -45.71 -30.01
CA PHE A 669 13.48 -44.74 -28.92
C PHE A 669 12.24 -43.85 -29.03
N LEU A 670 11.97 -43.28 -30.20
CA LEU A 670 10.79 -42.47 -30.48
C LEU A 670 9.48 -43.22 -30.24
N ARG A 671 9.39 -44.50 -30.64
CA ARG A 671 8.23 -45.36 -30.32
C ARG A 671 8.06 -45.60 -28.82
N SER A 672 9.15 -45.57 -28.04
CA SER A 672 9.10 -45.80 -26.59
C SER A 672 8.76 -44.56 -25.76
N LEU A 673 8.64 -43.39 -26.41
CA LEU A 673 8.30 -42.14 -25.74
C LEU A 673 6.79 -41.92 -25.63
N GLU A 674 5.95 -42.76 -26.25
CA GLU A 674 4.47 -42.66 -26.23
C GLU A 674 3.96 -41.21 -26.42
N VAL A 675 4.61 -40.44 -27.29
CA VAL A 675 4.20 -39.06 -27.54
C VAL A 675 2.89 -39.10 -28.34
N PRO A 676 1.81 -38.45 -27.88
CA PRO A 676 0.55 -38.42 -28.60
C PRO A 676 0.68 -37.49 -29.81
N GLY A 677 0.96 -38.06 -30.98
CA GLY A 677 1.00 -37.34 -32.25
C GLY A 677 1.86 -38.03 -33.31
N PRO A 678 1.67 -37.73 -34.60
CA PRO A 678 2.49 -38.31 -35.65
C PRO A 678 3.90 -37.70 -35.62
N ILE A 679 4.89 -38.56 -35.44
CA ILE A 679 6.31 -38.27 -35.64
C ILE A 679 6.53 -38.24 -37.15
N ARG A 680 6.79 -37.08 -37.75
CA ARG A 680 7.18 -36.97 -39.16
C ARG A 680 8.64 -37.35 -39.36
#